data_AF-A0A6Q2XXN3-F1
#
_entry.id   AF-A0A6Q2XXN3-F1
#
_cell.length_a   1.000
_cell.length_b   1.000
_cell.length_c   1.000
_cell.angle_alpha   90.00
_cell.angle_beta   90.00
_cell.angle_gamma   90.00
#
_symmetry.space_group_name_H-M   'P 1'
#
loop_
_entity.id
_entity.type
_entity.pdbx_description
1 polymer ?
#
loop_
_entity_poly.entity_id
_entity_poly.type
_entity_poly.pdbx_seq_one_letter_code
_entity_poly.pdbx_strand_id
1 'polypeptide(L)'
;LSLLHSLRKKFENTEMFGQYPLQVNGFKDLHECLEAAMIEGEIESLHSSAENSAKSGQEHWFTELPPVLTFELSRFEFNQALGRPEKIHNKLEFPSMLYMDRYMDRNREITRIKREEIRRLKEHLTLLQQRLERYLSYGSGPKRFPLADVLQYAMEFASSKPVCTSPVEDIDTSAPPGGTMGQPLPTSSTAEQGPSSLPPEGSAPMTQQRVPIHKPFTQSRLPPDLPMHPAPRHITDEELRVLEGCLHRWRSEVENDTRDLQGSISRIHRTIELMYSDKSMMQVPYRLHAVLVHEGQANAGHYWAYIYDPHQHRWMKYNDISVTKSSWEELVRDSFGGYRNASAYCLMYINDKKPFLIEEEFDKETGQMLSGLDKLPPDLKAYVTEDNGLFDKEVEEWDTLQARKAQQEKLALAAAAETSAAMKSPQAIKVEYTRLLRFAQEDTALENDYRLQHVIVYFIQNQAPKKILERTLLMQFADRNLGFDERYATPQRCFLQLLFVMMSMWHQDYRNFRETTIFLMIGLELFQKKSFVEALMYLIYSYQYNRELLVKGLYRGHDEELIGHYRRECLLKLNDNAAGMFESGEEPEVSKGLSIMNELVVPCIPLLLVHDTEKDLLAVEDMRNRWCSYLGQEMEPNLQEKLTDFLPKLLDCSTEIKSFHDPPKLPTYSTLELVERYSRVMASLSRVPADGR
;
A
#
# COMPACT_ATOMS: atom_id res chain seq x y z
N LEU A 1 -40.33 13.43 -6.16
CA LEU A 1 -41.09 14.56 -5.56
C LEU A 1 -40.14 15.32 -4.64
N SER A 2 -39.81 16.58 -4.95
CA SER A 2 -39.16 17.51 -4.00
C SER A 2 -40.24 18.27 -3.24
N LEU A 3 -40.22 18.22 -1.91
CA LEU A 3 -41.26 18.78 -1.05
C LEU A 3 -40.70 19.95 -0.20
N LEU A 4 -40.79 21.15 -0.75
CA LEU A 4 -40.19 22.38 -0.21
C LEU A 4 -41.11 23.05 0.83
N HIS A 5 -40.63 23.24 2.06
CA HIS A 5 -41.34 23.96 3.14
C HIS A 5 -40.90 25.43 3.29
N SER A 6 -40.76 26.17 2.19
CA SER A 6 -40.51 27.61 2.26
C SER A 6 -41.80 28.40 2.57
N LEU A 7 -41.78 29.23 3.63
CA LEU A 7 -42.79 30.25 3.95
C LEU A 7 -44.26 29.78 3.98
N ARG A 8 -44.62 28.92 4.95
CA ARG A 8 -46.01 28.45 5.25
C ARG A 8 -46.77 27.75 4.10
N LYS A 9 -46.19 27.63 2.90
CA LYS A 9 -46.74 26.91 1.76
C LYS A 9 -45.94 25.61 1.57
N LYS A 10 -46.65 24.54 1.24
CA LYS A 10 -46.04 23.30 0.76
C LYS A 10 -45.87 23.42 -0.75
N PHE A 11 -44.65 23.26 -1.23
CA PHE A 11 -44.36 23.08 -2.64
C PHE A 11 -44.10 21.60 -2.90
N GLU A 12 -44.48 21.11 -4.07
CA GLU A 12 -44.28 19.72 -4.47
C GLU A 12 -43.91 19.71 -5.96
N ASN A 13 -42.66 19.37 -6.28
CA ASN A 13 -42.14 19.32 -7.66
C ASN A 13 -41.81 17.89 -8.10
N THR A 14 -42.03 17.57 -9.37
CA THR A 14 -41.62 16.28 -9.96
C THR A 14 -40.57 16.51 -11.03
N GLU A 15 -39.44 15.84 -10.88
CA GLU A 15 -38.27 15.97 -11.72
C GLU A 15 -37.88 14.60 -12.26
N MET A 16 -37.37 14.56 -13.50
CA MET A 16 -36.79 13.35 -14.07
C MET A 16 -35.32 13.26 -13.67
N PHE A 17 -34.86 12.06 -13.33
CA PHE A 17 -33.45 11.78 -13.08
C PHE A 17 -32.98 10.64 -13.99
N GLY A 18 -31.71 10.66 -14.37
CA GLY A 18 -31.05 9.55 -15.07
C GLY A 18 -30.17 8.79 -14.07
N GLN A 19 -28.93 9.25 -13.96
CA GLN A 19 -28.04 8.88 -12.87
C GLN A 19 -28.35 9.72 -11.63
N TYR A 20 -28.35 9.08 -10.45
CA TYR A 20 -28.59 9.77 -9.18
C TYR A 20 -27.25 10.02 -8.47
N PRO A 21 -26.82 11.29 -8.29
CA PRO A 21 -25.54 11.60 -7.67
C PRO A 21 -25.61 11.49 -6.14
N LEU A 22 -24.57 10.92 -5.54
CA LEU A 22 -24.42 10.73 -4.10
C LEU A 22 -23.05 11.22 -3.64
N GLN A 23 -23.03 12.04 -2.59
CA GLN A 23 -21.78 12.40 -1.92
C GLN A 23 -21.34 11.28 -0.98
N VAL A 24 -20.05 10.92 -1.03
CA VAL A 24 -19.50 9.80 -0.25
C VAL A 24 -18.92 10.23 1.10
N ASN A 25 -18.55 11.51 1.26
CA ASN A 25 -17.87 11.97 2.47
C ASN A 25 -18.75 11.81 3.73
N GLY A 26 -18.14 11.36 4.83
CA GLY A 26 -18.81 11.15 6.12
C GLY A 26 -19.70 9.91 6.26
N PHE A 27 -20.02 9.18 5.18
CA PHE A 27 -20.94 8.04 5.21
C PHE A 27 -20.24 6.69 5.17
N LYS A 28 -20.84 5.69 5.84
CA LYS A 28 -20.27 4.33 5.94
C LYS A 28 -20.82 3.38 4.88
N ASP A 29 -22.09 3.55 4.52
CA ASP A 29 -22.78 2.69 3.57
C ASP A 29 -23.71 3.46 2.62
N LEU A 30 -24.09 2.80 1.53
CA LEU A 30 -24.96 3.35 0.49
C LEU A 30 -26.34 3.77 1.02
N HIS A 31 -26.86 3.14 2.07
CA HIS A 31 -28.11 3.56 2.67
C HIS A 31 -27.96 4.89 3.41
N GLU A 32 -26.87 5.11 4.16
CA GLU A 32 -26.58 6.42 4.78
C GLU A 32 -26.40 7.52 3.73
N CYS A 33 -25.65 7.27 2.64
CA CYS A 33 -25.55 8.20 1.50
C CYS A 33 -26.93 8.56 0.91
N LEU A 34 -27.78 7.56 0.65
CA LEU A 34 -29.10 7.77 0.07
C LEU A 34 -30.07 8.47 1.03
N GLU A 35 -30.04 8.17 2.33
CA GLU A 35 -30.89 8.88 3.31
C GLU A 35 -30.48 10.36 3.40
N ALA A 36 -29.18 10.68 3.36
CA ALA A 36 -28.69 12.05 3.36
C ALA A 36 -29.03 12.79 2.06
N ALA A 37 -28.78 12.19 0.89
CA ALA A 37 -29.11 12.77 -0.42
C ALA A 37 -30.62 12.89 -0.71
N MET A 38 -31.47 12.35 0.16
CA MET A 38 -32.94 12.46 0.09
C MET A 38 -33.52 13.43 1.14
N ILE A 39 -32.68 13.99 2.01
CA ILE A 39 -33.05 14.95 3.06
C ILE A 39 -32.09 16.15 2.96
N GLU A 40 -32.44 17.12 2.12
CA GLU A 40 -31.69 18.37 2.06
C GLU A 40 -31.97 19.18 3.35
N GLY A 41 -30.89 19.54 4.04
CA GLY A 41 -30.91 20.24 5.32
C GLY A 41 -31.52 21.64 5.26
N GLU A 42 -31.60 22.30 6.42
CA GLU A 42 -32.30 23.58 6.57
C GLU A 42 -31.75 24.63 5.59
N ILE A 43 -32.57 25.08 4.63
CA ILE A 43 -32.14 26.06 3.64
C ILE A 43 -32.02 27.41 4.35
N GLU A 44 -30.78 27.87 4.58
CA GLU A 44 -30.52 29.21 5.09
C GLU A 44 -30.93 30.25 4.05
N SER A 45 -32.07 30.90 4.31
CA SER A 45 -32.49 32.08 3.56
C SER A 45 -31.53 33.24 3.83
N LEU A 46 -30.60 33.47 2.90
CA LEU A 46 -29.70 34.63 2.90
C LEU A 46 -30.41 36.00 2.85
N HIS A 47 -31.75 36.02 2.79
CA HIS A 47 -32.58 37.22 2.68
C HIS A 47 -33.80 37.19 3.62
N SER A 48 -33.57 37.05 4.92
CA SER A 48 -34.56 37.47 5.92
C SER A 48 -33.88 38.01 7.19
N SER A 49 -34.11 39.30 7.46
CA SER A 49 -33.70 39.97 8.69
C SER A 49 -34.25 39.25 9.93
N ALA A 50 -33.44 39.22 11.00
CA ALA A 50 -33.77 38.56 12.25
C ALA A 50 -35.18 38.88 12.74
N GLU A 51 -36.00 37.84 12.95
CA GLU A 51 -37.04 37.67 13.99
C GLU A 51 -38.05 36.55 13.66
N ASN A 52 -38.07 35.99 12.44
CA ASN A 52 -38.94 34.84 12.10
C ASN A 52 -38.24 33.81 11.18
N SER A 53 -37.20 33.13 11.67
CA SER A 53 -36.62 31.97 10.99
C SER A 53 -37.55 30.75 11.10
N ALA A 54 -38.50 30.65 10.18
CA ALA A 54 -39.29 29.44 9.99
C ALA A 54 -38.42 28.40 9.28
N LYS A 55 -38.05 27.33 10.00
CA LYS A 55 -37.26 26.20 9.47
C LYS A 55 -37.88 25.69 8.16
N SER A 56 -37.20 25.98 7.05
CA SER A 56 -37.53 25.38 5.76
C SER A 56 -36.69 24.11 5.60
N GLY A 57 -37.30 23.05 5.08
CA GLY A 57 -36.62 21.77 4.84
C GLY A 57 -37.20 21.12 3.59
N GLN A 58 -36.39 20.30 2.94
CA GLN A 58 -36.71 19.67 1.67
C GLN A 58 -36.44 18.16 1.76
N GLU A 59 -37.45 17.38 1.40
CA GLU A 59 -37.33 15.92 1.29
C GLU A 59 -37.60 15.48 -0.15
N HIS A 60 -36.82 14.52 -0.61
CA HIS A 60 -37.01 13.84 -1.89
C HIS A 60 -37.62 12.46 -1.68
N TRP A 61 -38.50 12.06 -2.59
CA TRP A 61 -39.14 10.74 -2.63
C TRP A 61 -39.23 10.24 -4.07
N PHE A 62 -38.85 8.97 -4.30
CA PHE A 62 -38.96 8.34 -5.63
C PHE A 62 -40.41 7.95 -5.91
N THR A 63 -40.93 8.41 -7.05
CA THR A 63 -42.26 8.03 -7.56
C THR A 63 -42.16 6.84 -8.50
N GLU A 64 -41.25 6.91 -9.46
CA GLU A 64 -40.92 5.86 -10.43
C GLU A 64 -39.41 5.64 -10.44
N LEU A 65 -38.99 4.38 -10.65
CA LEU A 65 -37.59 3.99 -10.74
C LEU A 65 -37.31 3.34 -12.10
N PRO A 66 -36.19 3.67 -12.76
CA PRO A 66 -35.80 3.04 -14.02
C PRO A 66 -35.50 1.54 -13.82
N PRO A 67 -35.64 0.70 -14.87
CA PRO A 67 -35.28 -0.72 -14.80
C PRO A 67 -33.80 -0.95 -14.46
N VAL A 68 -32.94 -0.04 -14.92
CA VAL A 68 -31.51 0.05 -14.57
C VAL A 68 -31.32 1.35 -13.79
N LEU A 69 -30.91 1.24 -12.53
CA LEU A 69 -30.72 2.36 -11.61
C LEU A 69 -29.22 2.60 -11.42
N THR A 70 -28.74 3.80 -11.77
CA THR A 70 -27.33 4.17 -11.69
C THR A 70 -27.10 5.22 -10.61
N PHE A 71 -26.09 4.97 -9.77
CA PHE A 71 -25.64 5.90 -8.75
C PHE A 71 -24.24 6.42 -9.09
N GLU A 72 -24.07 7.75 -9.10
CA GLU A 72 -22.75 8.37 -9.10
C GLU A 72 -22.24 8.47 -7.66
N LEU A 73 -21.02 8.01 -7.42
CA LEU A 73 -20.36 8.14 -6.13
C LEU A 73 -19.33 9.27 -6.24
N SER A 74 -19.77 10.48 -5.90
CA SER A 74 -18.91 11.66 -5.85
C SER A 74 -17.86 11.48 -4.74
N ARG A 75 -16.63 11.21 -5.19
CA ARG A 75 -15.44 11.00 -4.36
C ARG A 75 -14.41 12.10 -4.55
N PHE A 76 -14.76 13.24 -5.14
CA PHE A 76 -13.85 14.38 -5.23
C PHE A 76 -14.42 15.56 -4.45
N GLU A 77 -13.64 16.07 -3.51
CA GLU A 77 -13.93 17.32 -2.79
C GLU A 77 -12.77 18.30 -3.01
N PHE A 78 -13.09 19.60 -3.03
CA PHE A 78 -12.06 20.61 -3.17
C PHE A 78 -11.36 20.83 -1.82
N ASN A 79 -10.12 20.36 -1.68
CA ASN A 79 -9.34 20.61 -0.49
C ASN A 79 -8.86 22.08 -0.51
N GLN A 80 -9.50 22.92 0.30
CA GLN A 80 -9.23 24.36 0.36
C GLN A 80 -7.83 24.69 0.88
N ALA A 81 -7.20 23.82 1.67
CA ALA A 81 -5.82 23.98 2.16
C ALA A 81 -4.77 23.61 1.10
N LEU A 82 -5.09 22.68 0.19
CA LEU A 82 -4.20 22.25 -0.90
C LEU A 82 -4.51 22.91 -2.26
N GLY A 83 -5.58 23.70 -2.34
CA GLY A 83 -6.00 24.42 -3.56
C GLY A 83 -6.40 23.51 -4.74
N ARG A 84 -6.68 22.22 -4.50
CA ARG A 84 -6.92 21.22 -5.55
C ARG A 84 -8.02 20.21 -5.16
N PRO A 85 -8.73 19.60 -6.13
CA PRO A 85 -9.63 18.48 -5.85
C PRO A 85 -8.84 17.27 -5.32
N GLU A 86 -9.27 16.75 -4.18
CA GLU A 86 -8.72 15.57 -3.52
C GLU A 86 -9.72 14.42 -3.55
N LYS A 87 -9.21 13.19 -3.64
CA LYS A 87 -10.03 11.99 -3.70
C LYS A 87 -10.38 11.50 -2.29
N ILE A 88 -11.66 11.32 -2.01
CA ILE A 88 -12.18 10.75 -0.78
C ILE A 88 -11.95 9.23 -0.80
N HIS A 89 -10.90 8.81 -0.10
CA HIS A 89 -10.56 7.39 0.07
C HIS A 89 -11.36 6.67 1.16
N ASN A 90 -12.34 7.33 1.80
CA ASN A 90 -13.18 6.71 2.82
C ASN A 90 -13.87 5.44 2.29
N LYS A 91 -13.92 4.42 3.15
CA LYS A 91 -14.61 3.16 2.86
C LYS A 91 -16.12 3.40 2.83
N LEU A 92 -16.74 3.14 1.68
CA LEU A 92 -18.20 3.14 1.51
C LEU A 92 -18.65 1.73 1.12
N GLU A 93 -19.50 1.12 1.94
CA GLU A 93 -20.05 -0.20 1.69
C GLU A 93 -21.34 -0.12 0.88
N PHE A 94 -21.51 -1.01 -0.11
CA PHE A 94 -22.75 -1.10 -0.88
C PHE A 94 -23.17 -2.57 -1.06
N PRO A 95 -24.48 -2.88 -0.95
CA PRO A 95 -24.95 -4.26 -0.96
C PRO A 95 -25.06 -4.82 -2.39
N SER A 96 -24.96 -6.14 -2.52
CA SER A 96 -25.26 -6.85 -3.78
C SER A 96 -26.77 -6.86 -4.12
N MET A 97 -27.63 -6.67 -3.12
CA MET A 97 -29.08 -6.52 -3.25
C MET A 97 -29.54 -5.28 -2.47
N LEU A 98 -30.05 -4.27 -3.18
CA LEU A 98 -30.57 -3.03 -2.62
C LEU A 98 -32.10 -3.05 -2.62
N TYR A 99 -32.73 -2.77 -1.49
CA TYR A 99 -34.19 -2.65 -1.38
C TYR A 99 -34.59 -1.18 -1.37
N MET A 100 -35.24 -0.73 -2.44
CA MET A 100 -35.56 0.69 -2.64
C MET A 100 -36.82 1.15 -1.92
N ASP A 101 -37.60 0.23 -1.33
CA ASP A 101 -38.90 0.48 -0.69
C ASP A 101 -38.94 1.70 0.24
N ARG A 102 -37.91 1.87 1.08
CA ARG A 102 -37.86 2.95 2.06
C ARG A 102 -37.79 4.35 1.43
N TYR A 103 -37.30 4.46 0.20
CA TYR A 103 -37.13 5.71 -0.53
C TYR A 103 -38.31 6.04 -1.47
N MET A 104 -39.28 5.12 -1.58
CA MET A 104 -40.46 5.29 -2.44
C MET A 104 -41.54 6.14 -1.76
N ASP A 105 -42.19 7.04 -2.51
CA ASP A 105 -43.26 7.91 -1.99
C ASP A 105 -44.43 7.13 -1.37
N ARG A 106 -44.79 5.98 -1.94
CA ARG A 106 -45.81 5.05 -1.39
C ARG A 106 -45.55 4.59 0.06
N ASN A 107 -44.30 4.62 0.52
CA ASN A 107 -43.91 4.19 1.86
C ASN A 107 -43.53 5.39 2.77
N ARG A 108 -43.67 6.63 2.27
CA ARG A 108 -43.22 7.90 2.90
C ARG A 108 -43.54 8.01 4.39
N GLU A 109 -44.79 7.76 4.77
CA GLU A 109 -45.23 7.90 6.18
C GLU A 109 -44.58 6.86 7.10
N ILE A 110 -44.46 5.61 6.64
CA ILE A 110 -43.82 4.51 7.38
C ILE A 110 -42.32 4.80 7.53
N THR A 111 -41.67 5.27 6.47
CA THR A 111 -40.26 5.67 6.52
C THR A 111 -40.04 6.84 7.49
N ARG A 112 -40.90 7.87 7.49
CA ARG A 112 -40.79 9.00 8.44
C ARG A 112 -40.88 8.54 9.90
N ILE A 113 -41.82 7.65 10.23
CA ILE A 113 -41.95 7.07 11.58
C ILE A 113 -40.69 6.28 11.96
N LYS A 114 -40.15 5.46 11.04
CA LYS A 114 -38.91 4.70 11.26
C LYS A 114 -37.67 5.60 11.38
N ARG A 115 -37.58 6.70 10.62
CA ARG A 115 -36.52 7.72 10.74
C ARG A 115 -36.53 8.41 12.11
N GLU A 116 -37.71 8.80 12.61
CA GLU A 116 -37.89 9.36 13.96
C GLU A 116 -37.38 8.40 15.04
N GLU A 117 -37.77 7.11 14.95
CA GLU A 117 -37.35 6.10 15.93
C GLU A 117 -35.84 5.82 15.84
N ILE A 118 -35.26 5.72 14.65
CA ILE A 118 -33.80 5.58 14.47
C ILE A 118 -33.06 6.77 15.10
N ARG A 119 -33.56 8.00 14.95
CA ARG A 119 -32.93 9.17 15.60
C ARG A 119 -32.96 9.05 17.12
N ARG A 120 -34.10 8.73 17.73
CA ARG A 120 -34.20 8.51 19.20
C ARG A 120 -33.27 7.40 19.67
N LEU A 121 -33.17 6.31 18.92
CA LEU A 121 -32.24 5.22 19.20
C LEU A 121 -30.77 5.65 19.07
N LYS A 122 -30.41 6.45 18.06
CA LYS A 122 -29.05 7.04 17.90
C LYS A 122 -28.71 8.05 19.01
N GLU A 123 -29.67 8.85 19.47
CA GLU A 123 -29.52 9.75 20.63
C GLU A 123 -29.28 8.94 21.91
N HIS A 124 -30.11 7.92 22.18
CA HIS A 124 -29.95 7.06 23.36
C HIS A 124 -28.65 6.25 23.33
N LEU A 125 -28.28 5.72 22.17
CA LEU A 125 -26.99 5.05 21.91
C LEU A 125 -25.81 5.95 22.29
N THR A 126 -25.85 7.22 21.88
CA THR A 126 -24.79 8.21 22.19
C THR A 126 -24.63 8.41 23.70
N LEU A 127 -25.73 8.48 24.45
CA LEU A 127 -25.70 8.58 25.91
C LEU A 127 -25.10 7.33 26.57
N LEU A 128 -25.42 6.13 26.07
CA LEU A 128 -24.84 4.89 26.58
C LEU A 128 -23.35 4.76 26.26
N GLN A 129 -22.92 5.15 25.05
CA GLN A 129 -21.52 5.20 24.66
C GLN A 129 -20.73 6.18 25.53
N GLN A 130 -21.24 7.39 25.75
CA GLN A 130 -20.63 8.37 26.66
C GLN A 130 -20.57 7.88 28.12
N ARG A 131 -21.55 7.08 28.57
CA ARG A 131 -21.51 6.47 29.91
C ARG A 131 -20.46 5.34 29.97
N LEU A 132 -20.40 4.48 28.96
CA LEU A 132 -19.40 3.39 28.86
C LEU A 132 -17.97 3.95 28.82
N GLU A 133 -17.74 5.02 28.06
CA GLU A 133 -16.43 5.69 27.94
C GLU A 133 -15.89 6.18 29.30
N ARG A 134 -16.76 6.56 30.25
CA ARG A 134 -16.34 6.94 31.61
C ARG A 134 -15.76 5.79 32.43
N TYR A 135 -16.12 4.55 32.12
CA TYR A 135 -15.53 3.36 32.75
C TYR A 135 -14.25 2.90 32.03
N LEU A 136 -14.17 3.07 30.71
CA LEU A 136 -13.00 2.67 29.90
C LEU A 136 -11.85 3.69 29.95
N SER A 137 -12.18 4.98 30.02
CA SER A 137 -11.23 6.11 30.03
C SER A 137 -11.33 6.91 31.35
N TYR A 138 -11.23 6.20 32.47
CA TYR A 138 -11.32 6.77 33.82
C TYR A 138 -10.04 7.54 34.23
N GLY A 139 -10.22 8.55 35.08
CA GLY A 139 -9.16 9.39 35.65
C GLY A 139 -9.47 10.88 35.54
N SER A 140 -8.62 11.73 36.15
CA SER A 140 -8.71 13.20 36.02
C SER A 140 -7.56 13.79 35.21
N GLY A 141 -6.41 13.12 35.14
CA GLY A 141 -5.23 13.57 34.41
C GLY A 141 -5.31 13.39 32.89
N PRO A 142 -4.22 13.70 32.16
CA PRO A 142 -4.14 13.53 30.70
C PRO A 142 -4.04 12.06 30.27
N LYS A 143 -3.53 11.18 31.15
CA LYS A 143 -3.57 9.72 30.95
C LYS A 143 -4.83 9.16 31.61
N ARG A 144 -5.55 8.31 30.89
CA ARG A 144 -6.79 7.64 31.31
C ARG A 144 -6.63 6.13 31.19
N PHE A 145 -7.31 5.38 32.04
CA PHE A 145 -7.21 3.92 32.13
C PHE A 145 -8.59 3.31 32.46
N PRO A 146 -8.84 2.03 32.15
CA PRO A 146 -10.07 1.36 32.55
C PRO A 146 -10.21 1.31 34.08
N LEU A 147 -11.39 1.68 34.60
CA LEU A 147 -11.65 1.70 36.05
C LEU A 147 -11.52 0.31 36.69
N ALA A 148 -11.91 -0.75 35.97
CA ALA A 148 -11.73 -2.13 36.44
C ALA A 148 -10.25 -2.48 36.67
N ASP A 149 -9.37 -2.06 35.76
CA ASP A 149 -7.93 -2.29 35.85
C ASP A 149 -7.32 -1.46 36.99
N VAL A 150 -7.72 -0.20 37.15
CA VAL A 150 -7.29 0.66 38.27
C VAL A 150 -7.69 0.06 39.62
N LEU A 151 -8.91 -0.46 39.75
CA LEU A 151 -9.37 -1.16 40.95
C LEU A 151 -8.59 -2.45 41.19
N GLN A 152 -8.26 -3.20 40.13
CA GLN A 152 -7.45 -4.41 40.23
C GLN A 152 -6.03 -4.11 40.70
N TYR A 153 -5.32 -3.19 40.05
CA TYR A 153 -3.94 -2.82 40.42
C TYR A 153 -3.86 -2.20 41.82
N ALA A 154 -4.88 -1.44 42.23
CA ALA A 154 -4.98 -0.92 43.60
C ALA A 154 -5.14 -2.05 44.63
N MET A 155 -5.93 -3.08 44.32
CA MET A 155 -6.11 -4.26 45.18
C MET A 155 -4.84 -5.12 45.22
N GLU A 156 -4.20 -5.38 44.08
CA GLU A 156 -2.91 -6.09 43.98
C GLU A 156 -1.81 -5.38 44.77
N PHE A 157 -1.74 -4.04 44.68
CA PHE A 157 -0.83 -3.23 45.48
C PHE A 157 -1.15 -3.35 46.97
N ALA A 158 -2.41 -3.17 47.39
CA ALA A 158 -2.79 -3.28 48.81
C ALA A 158 -2.49 -4.67 49.41
N SER A 159 -2.63 -5.72 48.59
CA SER A 159 -2.40 -7.13 48.97
C SER A 159 -0.92 -7.54 48.94
N SER A 160 -0.02 -6.69 48.43
CA SER A 160 1.40 -7.01 48.36
C SER A 160 2.09 -6.88 49.72
N LYS A 161 3.09 -7.73 49.97
CA LYS A 161 3.75 -7.82 51.28
C LYS A 161 4.44 -6.51 51.64
N PRO A 162 4.21 -5.93 52.83
CA PRO A 162 4.80 -4.66 53.20
C PRO A 162 6.33 -4.64 53.15
N VAL A 163 6.89 -3.56 52.60
CA VAL A 163 8.34 -3.33 52.51
C VAL A 163 8.72 -2.08 53.32
N CYS A 164 9.54 -2.27 54.36
CA CYS A 164 9.97 -1.18 55.26
C CYS A 164 11.31 -0.52 54.87
N THR A 165 11.82 -0.75 53.65
CA THR A 165 13.03 -0.09 53.12
C THR A 165 12.65 0.98 52.11
N SER A 166 13.06 2.23 52.35
CA SER A 166 13.11 3.27 51.33
C SER A 166 14.35 3.02 50.45
N PRO A 167 14.38 3.41 49.16
CA PRO A 167 15.55 3.18 48.32
C PRO A 167 16.74 4.00 48.84
N VAL A 168 17.74 3.29 49.36
CA VAL A 168 19.11 3.76 49.55
C VAL A 168 20.01 2.73 48.88
N GLU A 169 20.02 2.77 47.55
CA GLU A 169 21.19 2.40 46.76
C GLU A 169 21.66 3.69 46.11
N ASP A 170 22.90 4.08 46.42
CA ASP A 170 23.43 5.41 46.08
C ASP A 170 23.64 5.58 44.58
N ILE A 171 23.20 6.73 44.08
CA ILE A 171 23.56 7.21 42.74
C ILE A 171 24.97 7.80 42.83
N ASP A 172 25.99 6.97 42.64
CA ASP A 172 27.36 7.48 42.48
C ASP A 172 27.60 7.85 41.00
N THR A 173 27.72 9.16 40.74
CA THR A 173 27.72 9.72 39.38
C THR A 173 29.15 9.99 38.93
N SER A 174 29.75 9.10 38.14
CA SER A 174 30.96 9.45 37.37
C SER A 174 31.10 8.69 36.05
N ALA A 175 31.54 9.43 35.02
CA ALA A 175 31.89 9.03 33.64
C ALA A 175 30.75 8.84 32.60
N PRO A 176 30.76 9.62 31.49
CA PRO A 176 30.04 9.37 30.23
C PRO A 176 31.00 8.82 29.14
N PRO A 177 30.56 8.60 27.88
CA PRO A 177 29.37 7.87 27.46
C PRO A 177 29.67 6.80 26.37
N GLY A 178 28.75 5.85 26.19
CA GLY A 178 28.74 4.90 25.07
C GLY A 178 28.09 3.57 25.49
N GLY A 179 27.36 2.83 24.64
CA GLY A 179 26.99 3.09 23.25
C GLY A 179 26.38 1.82 22.64
N THR A 180 25.45 1.99 21.68
CA THR A 180 24.95 0.96 20.74
C THR A 180 24.22 -0.31 21.24
N MET A 181 22.94 -0.41 20.81
CA MET A 181 22.27 -1.57 20.17
C MET A 181 21.95 -2.85 20.96
N GLY A 182 20.87 -3.54 20.53
CA GLY A 182 21.10 -4.97 20.27
C GLY A 182 19.97 -6.01 20.22
N GLN A 183 18.68 -5.66 20.27
CA GLN A 183 17.59 -6.56 19.80
C GLN A 183 17.33 -7.91 20.55
N PRO A 184 16.22 -8.64 20.26
CA PRO A 184 15.54 -9.48 21.27
C PRO A 184 15.33 -10.98 20.92
N LEU A 185 14.75 -11.70 21.89
CA LEU A 185 13.99 -12.97 21.78
C LEU A 185 14.79 -14.23 21.35
N PRO A 186 14.31 -15.42 21.80
CA PRO A 186 13.72 -16.31 20.80
C PRO A 186 12.44 -17.04 21.27
N THR A 187 11.62 -17.42 20.29
CA THR A 187 10.52 -18.39 20.44
C THR A 187 10.85 -19.72 19.75
N SER A 188 10.10 -20.76 20.13
CA SER A 188 10.28 -22.18 19.78
C SER A 188 10.16 -22.55 18.29
N SER A 189 10.83 -23.64 17.84
CA SER A 189 10.21 -24.98 17.66
C SER A 189 10.96 -25.90 16.66
N THR A 190 10.92 -27.23 16.90
CA THR A 190 11.12 -28.37 15.95
C THR A 190 12.43 -28.47 15.12
N ALA A 191 12.96 -29.64 14.71
CA ALA A 191 12.81 -31.05 15.08
C ALA A 191 14.00 -31.87 14.47
N GLU A 192 14.03 -33.18 14.73
CA GLU A 192 14.69 -34.25 13.93
C GLU A 192 16.23 -34.53 13.99
N GLN A 193 16.52 -35.74 14.49
CA GLN A 193 17.51 -36.75 14.01
C GLN A 193 19.04 -36.55 14.21
N GLY A 194 19.71 -37.65 14.62
CA GLY A 194 21.18 -37.79 14.76
C GLY A 194 21.86 -38.38 13.51
N PRO A 195 22.95 -39.19 13.58
CA PRO A 195 23.62 -39.81 14.76
C PRO A 195 25.17 -39.68 14.77
N SER A 196 25.85 -40.48 15.62
CA SER A 196 27.31 -40.79 15.63
C SER A 196 28.26 -39.72 16.25
N SER A 197 29.37 -40.02 16.96
CA SER A 197 29.80 -41.24 17.69
C SER A 197 31.16 -41.02 18.42
N LEU A 198 31.22 -41.31 19.74
CA LEU A 198 32.36 -41.93 20.49
C LEU A 198 33.75 -41.21 20.55
N PRO A 199 34.66 -41.54 21.52
CA PRO A 199 34.49 -41.98 22.92
C PRO A 199 35.44 -41.19 23.91
N PRO A 200 36.03 -41.74 25.01
CA PRO A 200 35.60 -41.37 26.36
C PRO A 200 36.74 -41.00 27.36
N GLU A 201 36.42 -40.75 28.63
CA GLU A 201 36.98 -41.42 29.84
C GLU A 201 36.48 -40.79 31.16
N GLY A 202 36.32 -41.58 32.25
CA GLY A 202 36.06 -41.07 33.62
C GLY A 202 34.81 -41.58 34.35
N SER A 203 34.92 -42.72 35.05
CA SER A 203 33.93 -43.28 36.01
C SER A 203 33.97 -42.59 37.39
N ALA A 204 32.96 -42.58 38.29
CA ALA A 204 31.56 -43.05 38.42
C ALA A 204 31.01 -42.48 39.78
N PRO A 205 29.80 -42.78 40.34
CA PRO A 205 28.66 -43.61 39.91
C PRO A 205 27.28 -42.88 39.88
N MET A 206 26.23 -43.55 39.39
CA MET A 206 24.88 -42.96 39.24
C MET A 206 24.08 -42.90 40.56
N THR A 207 23.56 -41.72 40.90
CA THR A 207 22.31 -41.58 41.66
C THR A 207 21.17 -41.23 40.71
N GLN A 208 20.09 -42.02 40.72
CA GLN A 208 18.94 -41.79 39.85
C GLN A 208 18.12 -40.58 40.35
N GLN A 209 18.35 -39.40 39.78
CA GLN A 209 17.42 -38.28 39.95
C GLN A 209 16.12 -38.57 39.18
N ARG A 210 15.06 -38.91 39.90
CA ARG A 210 13.69 -38.96 39.37
C ARG A 210 13.30 -37.57 38.85
N VAL A 211 12.85 -37.50 37.61
CA VAL A 211 12.19 -36.30 37.07
C VAL A 211 10.94 -36.00 37.91
N PRO A 212 10.71 -34.77 38.38
CA PRO A 212 9.55 -34.44 39.20
C PRO A 212 8.24 -34.60 38.43
N ILE A 213 7.41 -35.57 38.83
CA ILE A 213 6.06 -35.74 38.27
C ILE A 213 5.19 -34.60 38.79
N HIS A 214 4.87 -33.63 37.92
CA HIS A 214 3.94 -32.55 38.25
C HIS A 214 2.52 -33.11 38.35
N LYS A 215 1.75 -32.64 39.34
CA LYS A 215 0.35 -33.06 39.50
C LYS A 215 -0.53 -32.26 38.55
N PRO A 216 -1.71 -32.78 38.14
CA PRO A 216 -2.73 -31.96 37.54
C PRO A 216 -2.98 -30.72 38.43
N PHE A 217 -3.07 -29.54 37.81
CA PHE A 217 -3.31 -28.25 38.45
C PHE A 217 -2.18 -27.68 39.35
N THR A 218 -0.95 -28.21 39.35
CA THR A 218 0.19 -27.53 39.99
C THR A 218 0.95 -26.63 39.02
N GLN A 219 1.09 -25.34 39.34
CA GLN A 219 1.97 -24.42 38.61
C GLN A 219 3.45 -24.69 38.97
N SER A 220 4.26 -24.97 37.96
CA SER A 220 5.71 -25.18 38.10
C SER A 220 6.48 -23.87 37.88
N ARG A 221 7.45 -23.56 38.75
CA ARG A 221 8.24 -22.30 38.76
C ARG A 221 7.43 -21.03 39.04
N LEU A 222 6.69 -21.03 40.16
CA LEU A 222 6.33 -19.75 40.78
C LEU A 222 7.62 -19.01 41.20
N PRO A 223 7.75 -17.69 40.95
CA PRO A 223 8.81 -16.88 41.55
C PRO A 223 8.79 -16.99 43.08
N PRO A 224 9.93 -16.89 43.77
CA PRO A 224 9.95 -16.87 45.22
C PRO A 224 9.17 -15.64 45.71
N ASP A 225 8.29 -15.87 46.70
CA ASP A 225 7.35 -14.89 47.26
C ASP A 225 8.07 -13.91 48.22
N LEU A 226 9.02 -13.18 47.64
CA LEU A 226 9.83 -12.13 48.26
C LEU A 226 9.08 -10.79 48.17
N PRO A 227 9.12 -9.95 49.22
CA PRO A 227 8.50 -8.64 49.18
C PRO A 227 9.28 -7.73 48.21
N MET A 228 8.67 -7.40 47.07
CA MET A 228 9.25 -6.54 46.02
C MET A 228 8.50 -5.22 45.92
N HIS A 229 9.20 -4.16 45.51
CA HIS A 229 8.57 -2.86 45.24
C HIS A 229 7.77 -2.88 43.93
N PRO A 230 6.62 -2.16 43.83
CA PRO A 230 6.02 -1.30 44.86
C PRO A 230 5.06 -2.07 45.80
N ALA A 231 5.14 -1.76 47.10
CA ALA A 231 4.27 -2.33 48.14
C ALA A 231 3.93 -1.27 49.22
N PRO A 232 2.81 -1.42 49.96
CA PRO A 232 2.46 -0.53 51.06
C PRO A 232 3.51 -0.61 52.18
N ARG A 233 3.76 0.50 52.87
CA ARG A 233 4.75 0.52 53.97
C ARG A 233 4.22 -0.14 55.25
N HIS A 234 2.95 0.11 55.57
CA HIS A 234 2.24 -0.45 56.71
C HIS A 234 0.76 -0.58 56.33
N ILE A 235 0.15 -1.70 56.69
CA ILE A 235 -1.29 -1.98 56.57
C ILE A 235 -1.64 -3.03 57.63
N THR A 236 -2.78 -2.91 58.30
CA THR A 236 -3.26 -3.94 59.24
C THR A 236 -4.13 -4.97 58.52
N ASP A 237 -4.19 -6.20 59.05
CA ASP A 237 -5.01 -7.28 58.46
C ASP A 237 -6.50 -6.90 58.33
N GLU A 238 -7.01 -6.04 59.23
CA GLU A 238 -8.39 -5.59 59.19
C GLU A 238 -8.61 -4.50 58.14
N GLU A 239 -7.68 -3.55 57.99
CA GLU A 239 -7.70 -2.58 56.89
C GLU A 239 -7.59 -3.28 55.52
N LEU A 240 -6.74 -4.30 55.41
CA LEU A 240 -6.59 -5.09 54.19
C LEU A 240 -7.90 -5.79 53.82
N ARG A 241 -8.55 -6.50 54.76
CA ARG A 241 -9.86 -7.14 54.52
C ARG A 241 -10.94 -6.15 54.09
N VAL A 242 -10.97 -4.96 54.69
CA VAL A 242 -11.92 -3.91 54.33
C VAL A 242 -11.64 -3.38 52.91
N LEU A 243 -10.37 -3.19 52.56
CA LEU A 243 -9.96 -2.76 51.21
C LEU A 243 -10.24 -3.82 50.15
N GLU A 244 -9.86 -5.08 50.39
CA GLU A 244 -10.18 -6.22 49.51
C GLU A 244 -11.70 -6.33 49.30
N GLY A 245 -12.49 -6.32 50.38
CA GLY A 245 -13.94 -6.41 50.31
C GLY A 245 -14.60 -5.25 49.56
N CYS A 246 -14.06 -4.03 49.68
CA CYS A 246 -14.56 -2.87 48.94
C CYS A 246 -14.13 -2.89 47.46
N LEU A 247 -12.84 -3.06 47.19
CA LEU A 247 -12.26 -3.02 45.84
C LEU A 247 -12.77 -4.18 44.98
N HIS A 248 -12.84 -5.40 45.52
CA HIS A 248 -13.35 -6.56 44.80
C HIS A 248 -14.85 -6.41 44.45
N ARG A 249 -15.64 -5.86 45.37
CA ARG A 249 -17.06 -5.55 45.13
C ARG A 249 -17.21 -4.46 44.07
N TRP A 250 -16.54 -3.33 44.20
CA TRP A 250 -16.61 -2.24 43.22
C TRP A 250 -16.10 -2.67 41.84
N ARG A 251 -15.05 -3.49 41.77
CA ARG A 251 -14.58 -4.08 40.50
C ARG A 251 -15.69 -4.92 39.87
N SER A 252 -16.33 -5.80 40.65
CA SER A 252 -17.44 -6.63 40.17
C SER A 252 -18.65 -5.80 39.71
N GLU A 253 -19.00 -4.74 40.46
CA GLU A 253 -20.05 -3.79 40.08
C GLU A 253 -19.72 -3.08 38.74
N VAL A 254 -18.48 -2.59 38.58
CA VAL A 254 -17.98 -1.94 37.35
C VAL A 254 -17.95 -2.88 36.15
N GLU A 255 -17.50 -4.13 36.33
CA GLU A 255 -17.44 -5.12 35.25
C GLU A 255 -18.85 -5.55 34.78
N ASN A 256 -19.82 -5.59 35.68
CA ASN A 256 -21.22 -5.85 35.35
C ASN A 256 -21.86 -4.64 34.64
N ASP A 257 -21.71 -3.42 35.18
CA ASP A 257 -22.18 -2.18 34.55
C ASP A 257 -21.64 -2.03 33.11
N THR A 258 -20.34 -2.27 32.93
CA THR A 258 -19.67 -2.21 31.61
C THR A 258 -20.28 -3.21 30.63
N ARG A 259 -20.52 -4.44 31.08
CA ARG A 259 -21.11 -5.52 30.28
C ARG A 259 -22.57 -5.25 29.90
N ASP A 260 -23.36 -4.71 30.82
CA ASP A 260 -24.76 -4.37 30.60
C ASP A 260 -24.93 -3.15 29.67
N LEU A 261 -24.02 -2.18 29.76
CA LEU A 261 -23.92 -1.06 28.81
C LEU A 261 -23.56 -1.55 27.41
N GLN A 262 -22.50 -2.37 27.28
CA GLN A 262 -22.11 -2.99 26.01
C GLN A 262 -23.26 -3.81 25.40
N GLY A 263 -23.90 -4.68 26.19
CA GLY A 263 -25.05 -5.46 25.76
C GLY A 263 -26.24 -4.61 25.33
N SER A 264 -26.47 -3.46 25.97
CA SER A 264 -27.51 -2.49 25.59
C SER A 264 -27.18 -1.78 24.27
N ILE A 265 -25.94 -1.34 24.09
CA ILE A 265 -25.42 -0.75 22.86
C ILE A 265 -25.58 -1.73 21.69
N SER A 266 -25.17 -3.00 21.84
CA SER A 266 -25.31 -4.03 20.80
C SER A 266 -26.77 -4.32 20.44
N ARG A 267 -27.70 -4.31 21.42
CA ARG A 267 -29.14 -4.44 21.15
C ARG A 267 -29.69 -3.27 20.33
N ILE A 268 -29.25 -2.04 20.62
CA ILE A 268 -29.70 -0.84 19.90
C ILE A 268 -29.16 -0.84 18.47
N HIS A 269 -27.86 -1.13 18.26
CA HIS A 269 -27.29 -1.30 16.91
C HIS A 269 -28.11 -2.30 16.08
N ARG A 270 -28.34 -3.50 16.61
CA ARG A 270 -29.14 -4.54 15.94
C ARG A 270 -30.58 -4.11 15.64
N THR A 271 -31.19 -3.29 16.50
CA THR A 271 -32.54 -2.75 16.28
C THR A 271 -32.55 -1.72 15.14
N ILE A 272 -31.53 -0.88 15.04
CA ILE A 272 -31.36 0.09 13.94
C ILE A 272 -31.10 -0.65 12.62
N GLU A 273 -30.18 -1.62 12.60
CA GLU A 273 -29.87 -2.45 11.43
C GLU A 273 -31.10 -3.14 10.85
N LEU A 274 -31.92 -3.76 11.72
CA LEU A 274 -33.11 -4.51 11.32
C LEU A 274 -34.37 -3.64 11.11
N MET A 275 -34.30 -2.32 11.33
CA MET A 275 -35.45 -1.41 11.29
C MET A 275 -36.20 -1.44 9.94
N TYR A 276 -35.53 -1.79 8.85
CA TYR A 276 -36.11 -1.88 7.50
C TYR A 276 -36.12 -3.30 6.93
N SER A 277 -35.85 -4.33 7.74
CA SER A 277 -35.88 -5.75 7.33
C SER A 277 -37.29 -6.37 7.36
N ASP A 278 -38.33 -5.56 7.56
CA ASP A 278 -39.73 -5.98 7.49
C ASP A 278 -40.10 -6.40 6.07
N LYS A 279 -40.92 -7.45 5.91
CA LYS A 279 -41.38 -7.92 4.59
C LYS A 279 -42.03 -6.83 3.73
N SER A 280 -42.69 -5.85 4.34
CA SER A 280 -43.31 -4.71 3.64
C SER A 280 -42.32 -3.67 3.12
N MET A 281 -41.07 -3.69 3.60
CA MET A 281 -39.97 -2.80 3.19
C MET A 281 -38.93 -3.55 2.32
N MET A 282 -39.28 -4.73 1.81
CA MET A 282 -38.45 -5.59 0.97
C MET A 282 -39.18 -6.06 -0.29
N GLN A 283 -39.97 -5.18 -0.92
CA GLN A 283 -40.77 -5.46 -2.11
C GLN A 283 -40.19 -4.89 -3.41
N VAL A 284 -39.13 -4.07 -3.36
CA VAL A 284 -38.49 -3.45 -4.52
C VAL A 284 -37.00 -3.82 -4.57
N PRO A 285 -36.65 -5.09 -4.86
CA PRO A 285 -35.28 -5.55 -4.97
C PRO A 285 -34.60 -5.05 -6.26
N TYR A 286 -33.40 -4.52 -6.10
CA TYR A 286 -32.48 -4.15 -7.16
C TYR A 286 -31.16 -4.90 -6.95
N ARG A 287 -30.75 -5.70 -7.93
CA ARG A 287 -29.50 -6.49 -7.91
C ARG A 287 -28.37 -5.66 -8.47
N LEU A 288 -27.21 -5.65 -7.81
CA LEU A 288 -26.02 -5.00 -8.35
C LEU A 288 -25.53 -5.79 -9.57
N HIS A 289 -25.46 -5.12 -10.72
CA HIS A 289 -25.06 -5.72 -12.00
C HIS A 289 -23.65 -5.32 -12.40
N ALA A 290 -23.31 -4.05 -12.26
CA ALA A 290 -21.97 -3.55 -12.57
C ALA A 290 -21.48 -2.50 -11.56
N VAL A 291 -20.16 -2.44 -11.40
CA VAL A 291 -19.43 -1.46 -10.59
C VAL A 291 -18.27 -0.94 -11.43
N LEU A 292 -18.24 0.37 -11.67
CA LEU A 292 -17.12 1.01 -12.35
C LEU A 292 -16.16 1.61 -11.31
N VAL A 293 -14.90 1.23 -11.42
CA VAL A 293 -13.83 1.52 -10.47
C VAL A 293 -12.79 2.43 -11.14
N HIS A 294 -12.30 3.39 -10.38
CA HIS A 294 -11.27 4.33 -10.80
C HIS A 294 -10.09 4.31 -9.81
N GLU A 295 -8.87 4.21 -10.33
CA GLU A 295 -7.61 4.35 -9.59
C GLU A 295 -6.76 5.47 -10.18
N GLY A 296 -6.42 6.48 -9.37
CA GLY A 296 -5.71 7.67 -9.85
C GLY A 296 -6.33 8.98 -9.36
N GLN A 297 -5.88 10.08 -9.96
CA GLN A 297 -6.27 11.46 -9.66
C GLN A 297 -7.48 11.88 -10.52
N ALA A 298 -8.12 13.02 -10.19
CA ALA A 298 -9.29 13.51 -10.91
C ALA A 298 -9.08 13.65 -12.44
N ASN A 299 -7.89 14.10 -12.85
CA ASN A 299 -7.59 14.40 -14.25
C ASN A 299 -6.99 13.21 -15.03
N ALA A 300 -6.49 12.19 -14.33
CA ALA A 300 -5.79 11.06 -14.92
C ALA A 300 -5.77 9.86 -13.97
N GLY A 301 -6.20 8.71 -14.49
CA GLY A 301 -6.22 7.45 -13.78
C GLY A 301 -6.66 6.29 -14.65
N HIS A 302 -6.64 5.11 -14.09
CA HIS A 302 -7.04 3.86 -14.73
C HIS A 302 -8.46 3.47 -14.35
N TYR A 303 -9.21 2.93 -15.31
CA TYR A 303 -10.63 2.61 -15.17
C TYR A 303 -10.88 1.16 -15.57
N TRP A 304 -11.68 0.47 -14.77
CA TRP A 304 -12.14 -0.90 -15.08
C TRP A 304 -13.53 -1.14 -14.52
N ALA A 305 -14.19 -2.20 -14.99
CA ALA A 305 -15.50 -2.60 -14.52
C ALA A 305 -15.48 -4.00 -13.89
N TYR A 306 -16.25 -4.17 -12.83
CA TYR A 306 -16.75 -5.48 -12.41
C TYR A 306 -18.18 -5.61 -12.90
N ILE A 307 -18.49 -6.69 -13.63
CA ILE A 307 -19.84 -6.98 -14.15
C ILE A 307 -20.22 -8.40 -13.73
N TYR A 308 -21.46 -8.60 -13.28
CA TYR A 308 -21.96 -9.90 -12.88
C TYR A 308 -22.45 -10.68 -14.11
N ASP A 309 -21.78 -11.80 -14.41
CA ASP A 309 -22.22 -12.77 -15.41
C ASP A 309 -23.36 -13.62 -14.80
N PRO A 310 -24.59 -13.52 -15.32
CA PRO A 310 -25.76 -14.25 -14.82
C PRO A 310 -25.74 -15.73 -15.21
N HIS A 311 -25.05 -16.12 -16.29
CA HIS A 311 -24.97 -17.50 -16.78
C HIS A 311 -23.92 -18.30 -16.01
N GLN A 312 -22.77 -17.68 -15.70
CA GLN A 312 -21.73 -18.27 -14.85
C GLN A 312 -21.97 -18.03 -13.35
N HIS A 313 -23.00 -17.26 -12.99
CA HIS A 313 -23.32 -16.80 -11.64
C HIS A 313 -22.12 -16.16 -10.90
N ARG A 314 -21.30 -15.38 -11.61
CA ARG A 314 -19.97 -14.95 -11.14
C ARG A 314 -19.65 -13.51 -11.54
N TRP A 315 -18.87 -12.82 -10.70
CA TRP A 315 -18.26 -11.55 -11.05
C TRP A 315 -17.13 -11.73 -12.07
N MET A 316 -17.14 -10.89 -13.10
CA MET A 316 -16.12 -10.81 -14.13
C MET A 316 -15.48 -9.43 -14.08
N LYS A 317 -14.15 -9.37 -14.13
CA LYS A 317 -13.36 -8.13 -14.15
C LYS A 317 -12.99 -7.82 -15.59
N TYR A 318 -13.48 -6.70 -16.10
CA TYR A 318 -13.21 -6.18 -17.45
C TYR A 318 -12.19 -5.05 -17.31
N ASN A 319 -10.93 -5.36 -17.64
CA ASN A 319 -9.80 -4.46 -17.49
C ASN A 319 -9.04 -4.38 -18.83
N ASP A 320 -9.44 -3.42 -19.67
CA ASP A 320 -9.01 -3.29 -21.07
C ASP A 320 -9.12 -4.62 -21.84
N ILE A 321 -8.03 -5.08 -22.45
CA ILE A 321 -7.91 -6.36 -23.17
C ILE A 321 -8.03 -7.59 -22.26
N SER A 322 -7.99 -7.43 -20.93
CA SER A 322 -7.99 -8.53 -19.96
C SER A 322 -9.36 -8.69 -19.30
N VAL A 323 -10.11 -9.69 -19.76
CA VAL A 323 -11.36 -10.13 -19.11
C VAL A 323 -11.07 -11.35 -18.23
N THR A 324 -11.19 -11.21 -16.91
CA THR A 324 -10.84 -12.27 -15.95
C THR A 324 -12.00 -12.64 -15.03
N LYS A 325 -11.99 -13.89 -14.56
CA LYS A 325 -12.94 -14.37 -13.54
C LYS A 325 -12.56 -13.81 -12.18
N SER A 326 -13.52 -13.22 -11.47
CA SER A 326 -13.32 -12.56 -10.18
C SER A 326 -14.35 -13.04 -9.14
N SER A 327 -14.35 -12.42 -7.96
CA SER A 327 -15.24 -12.72 -6.84
C SER A 327 -15.76 -11.45 -6.17
N TRP A 328 -16.74 -11.61 -5.27
CA TRP A 328 -17.28 -10.50 -4.49
C TRP A 328 -16.23 -9.85 -3.60
N GLU A 329 -15.33 -10.65 -3.01
CA GLU A 329 -14.28 -10.20 -2.10
C GLU A 329 -13.23 -9.34 -2.82
N GLU A 330 -12.89 -9.69 -4.07
CA GLU A 330 -12.01 -8.88 -4.91
C GLU A 330 -12.68 -7.58 -5.36
N LEU A 331 -13.95 -7.64 -5.78
CA LEU A 331 -14.75 -6.45 -6.09
C LEU A 331 -14.77 -5.50 -4.89
N VAL A 332 -15.14 -5.98 -3.70
CA VAL A 332 -15.21 -5.19 -2.46
C VAL A 332 -13.87 -4.52 -2.15
N ARG A 333 -12.76 -5.26 -2.21
CA ARG A 333 -11.40 -4.77 -1.93
C ARG A 333 -10.98 -3.62 -2.83
N ASP A 334 -11.30 -3.69 -4.13
CA ASP A 334 -10.95 -2.66 -5.11
C ASP A 334 -11.98 -1.50 -5.15
N SER A 335 -13.23 -1.73 -4.70
CA SER A 335 -14.36 -0.81 -4.95
C SER A 335 -14.79 0.03 -3.74
N PHE A 336 -14.72 -0.50 -2.51
CA PHE A 336 -15.25 0.24 -1.35
C PHE A 336 -14.40 1.47 -0.98
N GLY A 337 -13.11 1.47 -1.33
CA GLY A 337 -12.12 2.44 -0.87
C GLY A 337 -11.43 2.00 0.43
N GLY A 338 -10.45 2.79 0.89
CA GLY A 338 -9.70 2.57 2.14
C GLY A 338 -8.60 1.51 2.11
N TYR A 339 -8.63 0.56 1.16
CA TYR A 339 -7.60 -0.48 1.02
C TYR A 339 -6.53 -0.21 -0.05
N ARG A 340 -6.87 0.59 -1.07
CA ARG A 340 -6.06 0.90 -2.26
C ARG A 340 -6.40 2.30 -2.76
N ASN A 341 -5.64 2.78 -3.75
CA ASN A 341 -5.92 4.04 -4.45
C ASN A 341 -7.14 3.93 -5.39
N ALA A 342 -7.63 2.71 -5.62
CA ALA A 342 -8.86 2.37 -6.30
C ALA A 342 -10.12 2.63 -5.45
N SER A 343 -11.21 3.03 -6.11
CA SER A 343 -12.54 3.15 -5.52
C SER A 343 -13.63 3.17 -6.59
N ALA A 344 -14.82 2.64 -6.29
CA ALA A 344 -15.98 2.78 -7.16
C ALA A 344 -16.42 4.25 -7.26
N TYR A 345 -16.71 4.68 -8.49
CA TYR A 345 -17.30 5.99 -8.81
C TYR A 345 -18.71 5.87 -9.42
N CYS A 346 -19.10 4.68 -9.90
CA CYS A 346 -20.45 4.42 -10.38
C CYS A 346 -20.91 3.00 -10.02
N LEU A 347 -22.16 2.88 -9.54
CA LEU A 347 -22.84 1.62 -9.27
C LEU A 347 -24.04 1.48 -10.21
N MET A 348 -24.18 0.33 -10.86
CA MET A 348 -25.31 0.02 -11.73
C MET A 348 -26.09 -1.16 -11.17
N TYR A 349 -27.33 -0.89 -10.75
CA TYR A 349 -28.27 -1.89 -10.26
C TYR A 349 -29.36 -2.15 -11.30
N ILE A 350 -29.86 -3.39 -11.35
CA ILE A 350 -30.98 -3.80 -12.22
C ILE A 350 -32.15 -4.30 -11.38
N ASN A 351 -33.37 -4.03 -11.82
CA ASN A 351 -34.58 -4.42 -11.11
C ASN A 351 -34.76 -5.95 -11.15
N ASP A 352 -34.65 -6.62 -10.00
CA ASP A 352 -34.64 -8.09 -9.89
C ASP A 352 -36.01 -8.72 -10.24
N LYS A 353 -37.07 -7.91 -10.33
CA LYS A 353 -38.41 -8.31 -10.80
C LYS A 353 -38.60 -8.16 -12.32
N LYS A 354 -37.57 -7.76 -13.08
CA LYS A 354 -37.59 -7.57 -14.54
C LYS A 354 -36.55 -8.48 -15.21
N PRO A 355 -36.78 -9.81 -15.26
CA PRO A 355 -35.78 -10.77 -15.73
C PRO A 355 -35.43 -10.60 -17.22
N PHE A 356 -36.34 -10.05 -18.03
CA PHE A 356 -36.12 -9.71 -19.44
C PHE A 356 -34.91 -8.79 -19.72
N LEU A 357 -34.36 -8.12 -18.69
CA LEU A 357 -33.12 -7.34 -18.79
C LEU A 357 -31.86 -8.23 -18.93
N ILE A 358 -32.00 -9.53 -18.68
CA ILE A 358 -30.94 -10.52 -18.52
C ILE A 358 -31.23 -11.81 -19.32
N GLU A 359 -32.50 -12.11 -19.57
CA GLU A 359 -32.93 -13.28 -20.35
C GLU A 359 -32.38 -13.26 -21.79
N GLU A 360 -32.03 -14.44 -22.30
CA GLU A 360 -31.54 -14.57 -23.68
C GLU A 360 -32.69 -14.51 -24.69
N GLU A 361 -32.43 -13.91 -25.84
CA GLU A 361 -33.40 -13.88 -26.95
C GLU A 361 -33.56 -15.27 -27.58
N PHE A 362 -34.81 -15.64 -27.85
CA PHE A 362 -35.17 -16.88 -28.53
C PHE A 362 -35.52 -16.62 -29.99
N ASP A 363 -35.16 -17.57 -30.85
CA ASP A 363 -35.55 -17.57 -32.24
C ASP A 363 -37.07 -17.70 -32.39
N LYS A 364 -37.68 -16.82 -33.19
CA LYS A 364 -39.13 -16.67 -33.27
C LYS A 364 -39.83 -17.76 -34.08
N GLU A 365 -39.10 -18.53 -34.89
CA GLU A 365 -39.65 -19.55 -35.77
C GLU A 365 -39.40 -20.97 -35.25
N THR A 366 -38.22 -21.21 -34.67
CA THR A 366 -37.77 -22.50 -34.15
C THR A 366 -37.92 -22.66 -32.63
N GLY A 367 -38.07 -21.55 -31.90
CA GLY A 367 -38.14 -21.53 -30.44
C GLY A 367 -36.82 -21.89 -29.74
N GLN A 368 -35.71 -22.00 -30.48
CA GLN A 368 -34.40 -22.30 -29.92
C GLN A 368 -33.75 -21.05 -29.33
N MET A 369 -32.92 -21.22 -28.31
CA MET A 369 -32.15 -20.11 -27.72
C MET A 369 -31.10 -19.66 -28.72
N LEU A 370 -31.13 -18.40 -29.15
CA LEU A 370 -30.09 -17.85 -30.02
C LEU A 370 -28.78 -17.79 -29.23
N SER A 371 -27.65 -18.15 -29.84
CA SER A 371 -26.36 -18.16 -29.14
C SER A 371 -25.27 -17.47 -29.98
N GLY A 372 -24.43 -16.67 -29.32
CA GLY A 372 -23.31 -15.96 -29.97
C GLY A 372 -23.72 -15.21 -31.25
N LEU A 373 -23.09 -15.59 -32.37
CA LEU A 373 -23.27 -15.00 -33.70
C LEU A 373 -24.70 -15.11 -34.26
N ASP A 374 -25.53 -16.04 -33.74
CA ASP A 374 -26.90 -16.20 -34.23
C ASP A 374 -27.85 -15.09 -33.74
N LYS A 375 -27.45 -14.30 -32.73
CA LYS A 375 -28.16 -13.08 -32.31
C LYS A 375 -27.93 -11.89 -33.24
N LEU A 376 -26.95 -11.95 -34.14
CA LEU A 376 -26.59 -10.81 -35.00
C LEU A 376 -27.42 -10.77 -36.29
N PRO A 377 -27.85 -9.57 -36.72
CA PRO A 377 -28.33 -9.33 -38.08
C PRO A 377 -27.38 -9.90 -39.16
N PRO A 378 -27.90 -10.34 -40.34
CA PRO A 378 -27.08 -11.06 -41.33
C PRO A 378 -25.86 -10.30 -41.84
N ASP A 379 -25.94 -8.97 -41.93
CA ASP A 379 -24.86 -8.06 -42.32
C ASP A 379 -23.76 -7.98 -41.25
N LEU A 380 -24.12 -7.82 -39.97
CA LEU A 380 -23.17 -7.86 -38.86
C LEU A 380 -22.56 -9.25 -38.68
N LYS A 381 -23.35 -10.31 -38.88
CA LYS A 381 -22.88 -11.70 -38.85
C LYS A 381 -21.87 -11.96 -39.96
N ALA A 382 -22.11 -11.47 -41.18
CA ALA A 382 -21.17 -11.55 -42.30
C ALA A 382 -19.87 -10.79 -41.98
N TYR A 383 -19.96 -9.55 -41.48
CA TYR A 383 -18.80 -8.74 -41.10
C TYR A 383 -17.92 -9.45 -40.05
N VAL A 384 -18.49 -9.94 -38.95
CA VAL A 384 -17.72 -10.66 -37.91
C VAL A 384 -17.16 -11.99 -38.43
N THR A 385 -17.85 -12.67 -39.36
CA THR A 385 -17.33 -13.90 -39.98
C THR A 385 -16.16 -13.61 -40.91
N GLU A 386 -16.19 -12.50 -41.66
CA GLU A 386 -15.09 -12.05 -42.51
C GLU A 386 -13.86 -11.65 -41.67
N ASP A 387 -14.06 -10.87 -40.60
CA ASP A 387 -13.00 -10.42 -39.69
C ASP A 387 -12.30 -11.58 -38.97
N ASN A 388 -13.08 -12.55 -38.44
CA ASN A 388 -12.52 -13.80 -37.89
C ASN A 388 -11.71 -14.55 -38.96
N GLY A 389 -12.18 -14.59 -40.21
CA GLY A 389 -11.46 -15.21 -41.34
C GLY A 389 -10.26 -14.41 -41.85
N LEU A 390 -10.04 -13.17 -41.39
CA LEU A 390 -8.78 -12.44 -41.53
C LEU A 390 -7.83 -12.82 -40.39
N PHE A 391 -8.33 -12.87 -39.15
CA PHE A 391 -7.54 -13.30 -37.99
C PHE A 391 -7.00 -14.74 -38.14
N ASP A 392 -7.81 -15.68 -38.65
CA ASP A 392 -7.36 -17.04 -38.96
C ASP A 392 -6.18 -17.04 -39.96
N LYS A 393 -6.19 -16.14 -40.96
CA LYS A 393 -5.08 -15.97 -41.91
C LYS A 393 -3.86 -15.34 -41.25
N GLU A 394 -4.04 -14.38 -40.35
CA GLU A 394 -2.92 -13.83 -39.56
C GLU A 394 -2.22 -14.91 -38.74
N VAL A 395 -2.99 -15.86 -38.17
CA VAL A 395 -2.46 -17.04 -37.48
C VAL A 395 -1.76 -18.00 -38.44
N GLU A 396 -2.33 -18.32 -39.60
CA GLU A 396 -1.69 -19.16 -40.63
C GLU A 396 -0.40 -18.53 -41.19
N GLU A 397 -0.39 -17.22 -41.43
CA GLU A 397 0.78 -16.46 -41.87
C GLU A 397 1.84 -16.42 -40.77
N TRP A 398 1.44 -16.23 -39.51
CA TRP A 398 2.34 -16.29 -38.36
C TRP A 398 2.98 -17.67 -38.22
N ASP A 399 2.19 -18.75 -38.26
CA ASP A 399 2.71 -20.12 -38.19
C ASP A 399 3.60 -20.46 -39.38
N THR A 400 3.25 -20.00 -40.59
CA THR A 400 4.10 -20.12 -41.78
C THR A 400 5.41 -19.35 -41.61
N LEU A 401 5.36 -18.16 -41.02
CA LEU A 401 6.55 -17.35 -40.72
C LEU A 401 7.40 -18.00 -39.62
N GLN A 402 6.79 -18.54 -38.55
CA GLN A 402 7.50 -19.30 -37.52
C GLN A 402 8.09 -20.60 -38.09
N ALA A 403 7.40 -21.31 -38.99
CA ALA A 403 7.95 -22.49 -39.64
C ALA A 403 9.11 -22.15 -40.58
N ARG A 404 9.00 -21.06 -41.37
CA ARG A 404 10.13 -20.55 -42.19
C ARG A 404 11.28 -20.09 -41.32
N LYS A 405 11.00 -19.39 -40.21
CA LYS A 405 11.99 -18.93 -39.25
C LYS A 405 12.66 -20.11 -38.55
N ALA A 406 11.91 -21.10 -38.08
CA ALA A 406 12.44 -22.34 -37.51
C ALA A 406 13.23 -23.16 -38.54
N GLN A 407 12.87 -23.12 -39.83
CA GLN A 407 13.64 -23.78 -40.89
C GLN A 407 14.88 -22.98 -41.29
N GLN A 408 14.85 -21.64 -41.25
CA GLN A 408 16.02 -20.78 -41.37
C GLN A 408 16.93 -20.90 -40.15
N GLU A 409 16.41 -20.98 -38.93
CA GLU A 409 17.12 -21.31 -37.70
C GLU A 409 17.69 -22.73 -37.78
N LYS A 410 16.96 -23.72 -38.34
CA LYS A 410 17.48 -25.09 -38.55
C LYS A 410 18.56 -25.16 -39.63
N LEU A 411 18.46 -24.37 -40.70
CA LEU A 411 19.48 -24.26 -41.74
C LEU A 411 20.68 -23.43 -41.27
N ALA A 412 20.45 -22.39 -40.47
CA ALA A 412 21.48 -21.62 -39.79
C ALA A 412 22.13 -22.44 -38.68
N LEU A 413 21.41 -23.32 -37.99
CA LEU A 413 21.93 -24.31 -37.04
C LEU A 413 22.63 -25.47 -37.75
N ALA A 414 22.29 -25.79 -39.00
CA ALA A 414 23.00 -26.77 -39.81
C ALA A 414 24.30 -26.17 -40.38
N ALA A 415 24.24 -25.00 -41.01
CA ALA A 415 25.41 -24.24 -41.46
C ALA A 415 26.29 -23.83 -40.28
N ALA A 416 25.70 -23.40 -39.16
CA ALA A 416 26.42 -23.20 -37.90
C ALA A 416 26.74 -24.52 -37.20
N ALA A 417 26.21 -25.70 -37.56
CA ALA A 417 26.72 -26.99 -37.09
C ALA A 417 27.81 -27.58 -38.00
N GLU A 418 27.99 -27.07 -39.22
CA GLU A 418 29.18 -27.27 -40.05
C GLU A 418 30.29 -26.29 -39.61
N THR A 419 29.95 -25.00 -39.43
CA THR A 419 30.83 -23.98 -38.82
C THR A 419 31.17 -24.33 -37.37
N SER A 420 30.22 -24.94 -36.63
CA SER A 420 30.43 -25.53 -35.31
C SER A 420 30.78 -27.01 -35.35
N ALA A 421 30.96 -27.66 -36.50
CA ALA A 421 31.81 -28.86 -36.58
C ALA A 421 33.27 -28.43 -36.65
N ALA A 422 33.55 -27.31 -37.33
CA ALA A 422 34.83 -26.61 -37.25
C ALA A 422 35.07 -25.92 -35.89
N MET A 423 34.03 -25.55 -35.12
CA MET A 423 34.14 -24.93 -33.79
C MET A 423 33.75 -25.79 -32.56
N LYS A 424 33.10 -26.96 -32.67
CA LYS A 424 32.86 -27.93 -31.54
C LYS A 424 34.12 -28.71 -31.17
N SER A 425 35.24 -28.01 -31.08
CA SER A 425 36.25 -28.42 -30.11
C SER A 425 35.83 -27.88 -28.73
N PRO A 426 36.17 -28.57 -27.62
CA PRO A 426 36.13 -27.99 -26.27
C PRO A 426 36.94 -26.68 -26.14
N GLN A 427 37.74 -26.36 -27.15
CA GLN A 427 38.53 -25.14 -27.28
C GLN A 427 37.68 -23.89 -27.51
N ALA A 428 36.56 -23.92 -28.24
CA ALA A 428 35.80 -22.69 -28.54
C ALA A 428 35.09 -22.11 -27.30
N ILE A 429 34.40 -22.93 -26.53
CA ILE A 429 33.79 -22.51 -25.25
C ILE A 429 34.87 -22.04 -24.26
N LYS A 430 36.04 -22.72 -24.25
CA LYS A 430 37.19 -22.31 -23.46
C LYS A 430 37.78 -20.98 -23.91
N VAL A 431 37.81 -20.69 -25.22
CA VAL A 431 38.26 -19.42 -25.79
C VAL A 431 37.32 -18.28 -25.42
N GLU A 432 36.01 -18.44 -25.55
CA GLU A 432 35.06 -17.38 -25.17
C GLU A 432 35.03 -17.15 -23.66
N TYR A 433 35.08 -18.21 -22.84
CA TYR A 433 35.28 -18.05 -21.39
C TYR A 433 36.58 -17.29 -21.08
N THR A 434 37.67 -17.58 -21.80
CA THR A 434 38.94 -16.85 -21.64
C THR A 434 38.85 -15.40 -22.07
N ARG A 435 38.07 -15.07 -23.12
CA ARG A 435 37.80 -13.70 -23.58
C ARG A 435 36.97 -12.93 -22.56
N LEU A 436 35.86 -13.49 -22.09
CA LEU A 436 34.99 -12.89 -21.07
C LEU A 436 35.72 -12.75 -19.72
N LEU A 437 36.63 -13.67 -19.39
CA LEU A 437 37.51 -13.56 -18.23
C LEU A 437 38.51 -12.40 -18.37
N ARG A 438 39.03 -12.11 -19.57
CA ARG A 438 39.84 -10.89 -19.79
C ARG A 438 39.03 -9.62 -19.58
N PHE A 439 37.83 -9.52 -20.18
CA PHE A 439 36.94 -8.37 -19.95
C PHE A 439 36.54 -8.20 -18.47
N ALA A 440 36.50 -9.28 -17.68
CA ALA A 440 36.28 -9.22 -16.24
C ALA A 440 37.52 -8.79 -15.43
N GLN A 441 38.72 -8.86 -16.01
CA GLN A 441 40.02 -8.55 -15.41
C GLN A 441 40.68 -7.27 -15.95
N GLU A 442 40.13 -6.69 -17.01
CA GLU A 442 40.56 -5.43 -17.60
C GLU A 442 40.07 -4.25 -16.76
N ASP A 443 40.99 -3.40 -16.26
CA ASP A 443 40.64 -2.10 -15.68
C ASP A 443 40.14 -1.17 -16.79
N THR A 444 38.83 -1.09 -16.94
CA THR A 444 38.16 -0.19 -17.90
C THR A 444 37.96 1.20 -17.33
N ALA A 445 38.01 2.22 -18.19
CA ALA A 445 37.51 3.54 -17.85
C ALA A 445 36.01 3.47 -17.45
N LEU A 446 35.57 4.36 -16.54
CA LEU A 446 34.21 4.41 -15.98
C LEU A 446 33.08 4.46 -17.04
N GLU A 447 33.40 4.92 -18.24
CA GLU A 447 32.50 4.97 -19.40
C GLU A 447 32.29 3.62 -20.11
N ASN A 448 33.10 2.60 -19.83
CA ASN A 448 33.07 1.31 -20.53
C ASN A 448 32.87 0.12 -19.59
N ASP A 449 31.69 0.00 -18.98
CA ASP A 449 31.37 -1.12 -18.10
C ASP A 449 30.94 -2.39 -18.88
N TYR A 450 31.85 -3.36 -19.01
CA TYR A 450 31.59 -4.64 -19.68
C TYR A 450 30.50 -5.49 -19.00
N ARG A 451 30.13 -5.24 -17.72
CA ARG A 451 29.00 -5.91 -17.05
C ARG A 451 27.68 -5.59 -17.76
N LEU A 452 27.55 -4.38 -18.31
CA LEU A 452 26.36 -3.97 -19.08
C LEU A 452 26.24 -4.70 -20.41
N GLN A 453 27.38 -5.07 -21.03
CA GLN A 453 27.43 -5.80 -22.30
C GLN A 453 27.26 -7.31 -22.10
N HIS A 454 27.81 -7.87 -21.02
CA HIS A 454 27.92 -9.32 -20.82
C HIS A 454 27.59 -9.76 -19.39
N VAL A 455 26.46 -10.47 -19.21
CA VAL A 455 26.06 -11.08 -17.92
C VAL A 455 27.13 -11.99 -17.30
N ILE A 456 27.93 -12.68 -18.13
CA ILE A 456 29.04 -13.52 -17.67
C ILE A 456 30.14 -12.67 -17.01
N VAL A 457 30.42 -11.46 -17.49
CA VAL A 457 31.41 -10.56 -16.86
C VAL A 457 30.93 -10.16 -15.46
N TYR A 458 29.66 -9.79 -15.32
CA TYR A 458 29.03 -9.53 -14.02
C TYR A 458 29.11 -10.76 -13.08
N PHE A 459 28.87 -11.97 -13.59
CA PHE A 459 28.98 -13.21 -12.80
C PHE A 459 30.43 -13.55 -12.42
N ILE A 460 31.41 -13.31 -13.29
CA ILE A 460 32.84 -13.58 -13.00
C ILE A 460 33.34 -12.63 -11.91
N GLN A 461 33.11 -11.31 -12.06
CA GLN A 461 33.58 -10.30 -11.10
C GLN A 461 32.95 -10.48 -9.72
N ASN A 462 31.72 -11.00 -9.65
CA ASN A 462 31.03 -11.32 -8.41
C ASN A 462 31.23 -12.76 -7.91
N GLN A 463 32.17 -13.52 -8.49
CA GLN A 463 32.54 -14.87 -8.04
C GLN A 463 31.38 -15.88 -8.06
N ALA A 464 30.52 -15.82 -9.09
CA ALA A 464 29.43 -16.77 -9.26
C ALA A 464 29.98 -18.22 -9.35
N PRO A 465 29.27 -19.23 -8.78
CA PRO A 465 29.77 -20.61 -8.79
C PRO A 465 30.04 -21.12 -10.21
N LYS A 466 31.15 -21.86 -10.40
CA LYS A 466 31.59 -22.33 -11.73
C LYS A 466 30.48 -23.03 -12.54
N LYS A 467 29.60 -23.80 -11.88
CA LYS A 467 28.45 -24.47 -12.51
C LYS A 467 27.40 -23.50 -13.07
N ILE A 468 27.22 -22.33 -12.44
CA ILE A 468 26.35 -21.25 -12.92
C ILE A 468 27.01 -20.55 -14.12
N LEU A 469 28.32 -20.25 -14.05
CA LEU A 469 29.08 -19.70 -15.17
C LEU A 469 29.06 -20.62 -16.39
N GLU A 470 29.39 -21.91 -16.22
CA GLU A 470 29.36 -22.93 -17.27
C GLU A 470 27.97 -23.05 -17.89
N ARG A 471 26.90 -23.12 -17.08
CA ARG A 471 25.53 -23.23 -17.59
C ARG A 471 25.07 -21.96 -18.30
N THR A 472 25.40 -20.77 -17.79
CA THR A 472 25.01 -19.50 -18.39
C THR A 472 25.77 -19.27 -19.70
N LEU A 473 27.06 -19.64 -19.77
CA LEU A 473 27.85 -19.59 -20.99
C LEU A 473 27.32 -20.61 -22.02
N LEU A 474 26.99 -21.83 -21.59
CA LEU A 474 26.31 -22.80 -22.45
C LEU A 474 24.96 -22.28 -22.94
N MET A 475 24.20 -21.52 -22.16
CA MET A 475 22.95 -20.86 -22.59
C MET A 475 23.17 -19.65 -23.52
N GLN A 476 24.41 -19.13 -23.65
CA GLN A 476 24.77 -18.15 -24.67
C GLN A 476 25.15 -18.81 -26.01
N PHE A 477 25.62 -20.06 -25.97
CA PHE A 477 25.97 -20.86 -27.16
C PHE A 477 24.86 -21.82 -27.63
N ALA A 478 23.95 -22.19 -26.72
CA ALA A 478 22.76 -22.97 -27.03
C ALA A 478 21.66 -22.02 -27.50
N ASP A 479 21.18 -22.25 -28.72
CA ASP A 479 20.09 -21.49 -29.30
C ASP A 479 18.82 -21.58 -28.45
N ARG A 480 17.94 -20.56 -28.53
CA ARG A 480 16.86 -20.31 -27.56
C ARG A 480 15.77 -21.40 -27.46
N ASN A 481 15.85 -22.46 -28.26
CA ASN A 481 14.80 -23.46 -28.46
C ASN A 481 15.06 -24.83 -27.78
N LEU A 482 16.06 -24.97 -26.91
CA LEU A 482 16.18 -26.15 -26.02
C LEU A 482 15.25 -26.03 -24.81
N GLY A 483 13.94 -26.06 -25.09
CA GLY A 483 12.90 -26.28 -24.09
C GLY A 483 13.08 -27.63 -23.39
N PHE A 484 12.72 -27.69 -22.11
CA PHE A 484 12.91 -28.88 -21.27
C PHE A 484 12.00 -30.03 -21.73
N ASP A 485 12.57 -31.10 -22.28
CA ASP A 485 11.86 -32.38 -22.49
C ASP A 485 11.67 -33.07 -21.13
N GLU A 486 10.42 -33.24 -20.69
CA GLU A 486 10.06 -33.72 -19.35
C GLU A 486 10.45 -35.18 -19.05
N ARG A 487 11.01 -35.92 -20.01
CA ARG A 487 11.19 -37.38 -19.92
C ARG A 487 12.39 -37.86 -19.08
N TYR A 488 13.09 -36.97 -18.37
CA TYR A 488 14.20 -37.33 -17.47
C TYR A 488 13.97 -36.88 -16.01
N ALA A 489 13.08 -37.58 -15.31
CA ALA A 489 12.96 -37.55 -13.85
C ALA A 489 12.91 -39.00 -13.34
N THR A 490 13.86 -39.51 -12.55
CA THR A 490 14.33 -39.07 -11.23
C THR A 490 15.68 -39.78 -10.95
N PRO A 491 16.64 -39.25 -10.15
CA PRO A 491 16.45 -38.71 -8.79
C PRO A 491 17.09 -37.33 -8.53
N GLN A 492 17.47 -36.58 -9.57
CA GLN A 492 18.24 -35.33 -9.43
C GLN A 492 17.38 -34.07 -9.17
N ARG A 493 16.07 -34.20 -8.86
CA ARG A 493 15.14 -33.07 -8.74
C ARG A 493 15.61 -32.03 -7.73
N CYS A 494 15.97 -32.39 -6.49
CA CYS A 494 16.43 -31.41 -5.50
C CYS A 494 17.70 -30.65 -5.94
N PHE A 495 18.68 -31.34 -6.53
CA PHE A 495 19.93 -30.69 -6.97
C PHE A 495 19.74 -29.78 -8.18
N LEU A 496 18.92 -30.17 -9.16
CA LEU A 496 18.56 -29.28 -10.27
C LEU A 496 17.68 -28.11 -9.81
N GLN A 497 16.77 -28.33 -8.85
CA GLN A 497 15.91 -27.27 -8.31
C GLN A 497 16.72 -26.23 -7.54
N LEU A 498 17.64 -26.66 -6.65
CA LEU A 498 18.60 -25.77 -5.98
C LEU A 498 19.47 -25.01 -6.99
N LEU A 499 20.01 -25.69 -8.00
CA LEU A 499 20.81 -25.04 -9.05
C LEU A 499 19.99 -24.02 -9.86
N PHE A 500 18.72 -24.33 -10.17
CA PHE A 500 17.79 -23.43 -10.87
C PHE A 500 17.40 -22.22 -10.02
N VAL A 501 17.12 -22.40 -8.73
CA VAL A 501 16.84 -21.31 -7.79
C VAL A 501 18.07 -20.39 -7.66
N MET A 502 19.26 -20.95 -7.45
CA MET A 502 20.51 -20.16 -7.42
C MET A 502 20.73 -19.41 -8.73
N MET A 503 20.56 -20.05 -9.88
CA MET A 503 20.68 -19.42 -11.20
C MET A 503 19.68 -18.26 -11.36
N SER A 504 18.43 -18.45 -10.93
CA SER A 504 17.39 -17.42 -10.95
C SER A 504 17.74 -16.22 -10.08
N MET A 505 18.29 -16.45 -8.88
CA MET A 505 18.78 -15.37 -7.99
C MET A 505 19.91 -14.56 -8.65
N TRP A 506 20.90 -15.22 -9.25
CA TRP A 506 22.00 -14.56 -9.95
C TRP A 506 21.51 -13.71 -11.13
N HIS A 507 20.54 -14.20 -11.91
CA HIS A 507 19.92 -13.40 -12.98
C HIS A 507 19.00 -12.28 -12.46
N GLN A 508 18.42 -12.41 -11.26
CA GLN A 508 17.67 -11.32 -10.64
C GLN A 508 18.61 -10.21 -10.16
N ASP A 509 19.70 -10.54 -9.46
CA ASP A 509 20.72 -9.54 -9.07
C ASP A 509 21.26 -8.78 -10.30
N TYR A 510 21.47 -9.47 -11.43
CA TYR A 510 21.87 -8.82 -12.67
C TYR A 510 20.79 -7.91 -13.27
N ARG A 511 19.50 -8.26 -13.14
CA ARG A 511 18.39 -7.35 -13.53
C ARG A 511 18.39 -6.10 -12.67
N ASN A 512 18.46 -6.26 -11.34
CA ASN A 512 18.53 -5.14 -10.39
C ASN A 512 19.73 -4.23 -10.69
N PHE A 513 20.91 -4.79 -11.02
CA PHE A 513 22.07 -4.03 -11.47
C PHE A 513 21.77 -3.20 -12.73
N ARG A 514 21.16 -3.78 -13.76
CA ARG A 514 20.77 -3.04 -14.97
C ARG A 514 19.74 -1.94 -14.68
N GLU A 515 18.75 -2.19 -13.83
CA GLU A 515 17.75 -1.19 -13.44
C GLU A 515 18.39 -0.04 -12.66
N THR A 516 19.30 -0.34 -11.72
CA THR A 516 20.11 0.65 -10.99
C THR A 516 20.95 1.52 -11.96
N THR A 517 21.56 0.91 -12.99
CA THR A 517 22.24 1.65 -14.06
C THR A 517 21.31 2.62 -14.78
N ILE A 518 20.06 2.22 -15.07
CA ILE A 518 19.09 3.07 -15.77
C ILE A 518 18.68 4.25 -14.88
N PHE A 519 18.39 4.03 -13.59
CA PHE A 519 18.13 5.12 -12.64
C PHE A 519 19.32 6.10 -12.59
N LEU A 520 20.53 5.59 -12.43
CA LEU A 520 21.75 6.41 -12.39
C LEU A 520 21.92 7.25 -13.67
N MET A 521 21.83 6.60 -14.83
CA MET A 521 21.98 7.24 -16.14
C MET A 521 20.96 8.36 -16.35
N ILE A 522 19.67 8.11 -16.08
CA ILE A 522 18.61 9.13 -16.24
C ILE A 522 18.79 10.28 -15.25
N GLY A 523 19.11 9.99 -13.98
CA GLY A 523 19.37 11.01 -12.96
C GLY A 523 20.52 11.94 -13.36
N LEU A 524 21.62 11.40 -13.88
CA LEU A 524 22.76 12.16 -14.38
C LEU A 524 22.43 12.98 -15.64
N GLU A 525 21.69 12.42 -16.61
CA GLU A 525 21.23 13.16 -17.80
C GLU A 525 20.35 14.37 -17.43
N LEU A 526 19.46 14.22 -16.45
CA LEU A 526 18.59 15.29 -15.97
C LEU A 526 19.37 16.33 -15.14
N PHE A 527 20.31 15.88 -14.32
CA PHE A 527 21.20 16.76 -13.55
C PHE A 527 22.02 17.68 -14.48
N GLN A 528 22.61 17.14 -15.55
CA GLN A 528 23.34 17.91 -16.56
C GLN A 528 22.47 18.94 -17.29
N LYS A 529 21.17 18.64 -17.49
CA LYS A 529 20.18 19.56 -18.06
C LYS A 529 19.70 20.62 -17.05
N LYS A 530 20.22 20.64 -15.82
CA LYS A 530 19.78 21.47 -14.69
C LYS A 530 18.32 21.20 -14.26
N SER A 531 17.75 20.06 -14.65
CA SER A 531 16.39 19.63 -14.27
C SER A 531 16.40 18.95 -12.90
N PHE A 532 16.89 19.66 -11.88
CA PHE A 532 17.22 19.06 -10.57
C PHE A 532 16.00 18.43 -9.85
N VAL A 533 14.81 19.00 -10.01
CA VAL A 533 13.55 18.46 -9.44
C VAL A 533 13.28 17.04 -9.96
N GLU A 534 13.41 16.84 -11.28
CA GLU A 534 13.22 15.54 -11.91
C GLU A 534 14.39 14.60 -11.60
N ALA A 535 15.62 15.11 -11.64
CA ALA A 535 16.85 14.33 -11.40
C ALA A 535 16.89 13.70 -10.00
N LEU A 536 16.43 14.42 -8.97
CA LEU A 536 16.59 14.02 -7.57
C LEU A 536 16.07 12.61 -7.29
N MET A 537 14.86 12.27 -7.73
CA MET A 537 14.25 10.97 -7.44
C MET A 537 15.04 9.82 -8.08
N TYR A 538 15.53 9.98 -9.32
CA TYR A 538 16.38 8.98 -9.98
C TYR A 538 17.72 8.80 -9.24
N LEU A 539 18.30 9.87 -8.69
CA LEU A 539 19.54 9.82 -7.91
C LEU A 539 19.34 9.20 -6.51
N ILE A 540 18.20 9.45 -5.86
CA ILE A 540 17.84 8.82 -4.57
C ILE A 540 17.63 7.31 -4.76
N TYR A 541 16.80 6.89 -5.71
CA TYR A 541 16.51 5.47 -5.96
C TYR A 541 17.73 4.71 -6.51
N SER A 542 18.55 5.31 -7.38
CA SER A 542 19.81 4.67 -7.79
C SER A 542 20.75 4.47 -6.61
N TYR A 543 20.90 5.43 -5.69
CA TYR A 543 21.73 5.24 -4.50
C TYR A 543 21.21 4.11 -3.59
N GLN A 544 19.91 4.07 -3.33
CA GLN A 544 19.27 3.04 -2.49
C GLN A 544 19.43 1.63 -3.08
N TYR A 545 19.06 1.42 -4.35
CA TYR A 545 19.21 0.11 -5.00
C TYR A 545 20.69 -0.26 -5.20
N ASN A 546 21.59 0.72 -5.37
CA ASN A 546 23.02 0.45 -5.40
C ASN A 546 23.56 -0.05 -4.06
N ARG A 547 23.13 0.52 -2.93
CA ARG A 547 23.46 0.03 -1.59
C ARG A 547 23.01 -1.43 -1.40
N GLU A 548 21.79 -1.78 -1.79
CA GLU A 548 21.28 -3.17 -1.71
C GLU A 548 22.13 -4.17 -2.51
N LEU A 549 22.67 -3.74 -3.66
CA LEU A 549 23.59 -4.54 -4.46
C LEU A 549 24.96 -4.66 -3.78
N LEU A 550 25.54 -3.54 -3.32
CA LEU A 550 26.87 -3.49 -2.69
C LEU A 550 26.95 -4.30 -1.39
N VAL A 551 25.87 -4.38 -0.60
CA VAL A 551 25.77 -5.27 0.58
C VAL A 551 26.01 -6.74 0.22
N LYS A 552 25.69 -7.16 -1.02
CA LYS A 552 25.93 -8.52 -1.54
C LYS A 552 27.30 -8.68 -2.22
N GLY A 553 28.12 -7.63 -2.29
CA GLY A 553 29.48 -7.64 -2.84
C GLY A 553 29.83 -6.36 -3.62
N LEU A 554 31.08 -5.90 -3.48
CA LEU A 554 31.59 -4.64 -4.06
C LEU A 554 31.39 -4.51 -5.58
N TYR A 555 31.46 -5.61 -6.33
CA TYR A 555 31.30 -5.60 -7.80
C TYR A 555 29.86 -5.80 -8.28
N ARG A 556 28.86 -5.87 -7.37
CA ARG A 556 27.44 -6.02 -7.75
C ARG A 556 26.75 -4.72 -8.12
N GLY A 557 27.29 -3.59 -7.67
CA GLY A 557 26.79 -2.23 -7.91
C GLY A 557 27.78 -1.35 -8.67
N HIS A 558 27.44 -0.08 -8.78
CA HIS A 558 28.28 1.03 -9.24
C HIS A 558 29.05 1.65 -8.08
N ASP A 559 30.00 2.53 -8.41
CA ASP A 559 30.73 3.34 -7.43
C ASP A 559 29.74 4.15 -6.57
N GLU A 560 29.78 3.91 -5.26
CA GLU A 560 28.88 4.53 -4.30
C GLU A 560 29.19 6.01 -4.06
N GLU A 561 30.46 6.40 -4.14
CA GLU A 561 30.89 7.78 -3.91
C GLU A 561 30.39 8.70 -5.02
N LEU A 562 30.44 8.22 -6.26
CA LEU A 562 29.92 8.92 -7.44
C LEU A 562 28.42 9.20 -7.33
N ILE A 563 27.60 8.18 -7.04
CA ILE A 563 26.14 8.39 -6.90
C ILE A 563 25.86 9.28 -5.68
N GLY A 564 26.56 9.06 -4.57
CA GLY A 564 26.43 9.87 -3.36
C GLY A 564 26.75 11.35 -3.61
N HIS A 565 27.79 11.65 -4.41
CA HIS A 565 28.16 13.01 -4.79
C HIS A 565 27.04 13.69 -5.58
N TYR A 566 26.58 13.10 -6.69
CA TYR A 566 25.51 13.72 -7.49
C TYR A 566 24.17 13.81 -6.74
N ARG A 567 23.87 12.86 -5.85
CA ARG A 567 22.71 12.93 -4.93
C ARG A 567 22.79 14.15 -4.01
N ARG A 568 23.94 14.39 -3.36
CA ARG A 568 24.16 15.56 -2.49
C ARG A 568 24.12 16.87 -3.29
N GLU A 569 24.87 16.94 -4.38
CA GLU A 569 24.87 18.12 -5.27
C GLU A 569 23.47 18.46 -5.76
N CYS A 570 22.64 17.47 -6.11
CA CYS A 570 21.27 17.72 -6.55
C CYS A 570 20.41 18.34 -5.45
N LEU A 571 20.58 17.92 -4.19
CA LEU A 571 19.90 18.52 -3.04
C LEU A 571 20.41 19.94 -2.75
N LEU A 572 21.73 20.15 -2.79
CA LEU A 572 22.33 21.48 -2.61
C LEU A 572 21.86 22.46 -3.70
N LYS A 573 21.85 22.07 -4.99
CA LYS A 573 21.31 22.92 -6.06
C LYS A 573 19.81 23.18 -5.95
N LEU A 574 19.02 22.23 -5.44
CA LEU A 574 17.59 22.48 -5.16
C LEU A 574 17.41 23.45 -4.00
N ASN A 575 18.19 23.31 -2.93
CA ASN A 575 18.21 24.22 -1.80
C ASN A 575 18.61 25.65 -2.21
N ASP A 576 19.69 25.80 -2.99
CA ASP A 576 20.14 27.10 -3.49
C ASP A 576 19.10 27.77 -4.39
N ASN A 577 18.47 27.00 -5.29
CA ASN A 577 17.39 27.51 -6.14
C ASN A 577 16.18 27.94 -5.29
N ALA A 578 15.76 27.14 -4.32
CA ALA A 578 14.64 27.46 -3.44
C ALA A 578 14.93 28.69 -2.56
N ALA A 579 16.15 28.84 -2.07
CA ALA A 579 16.61 30.00 -1.33
C ALA A 579 16.63 31.27 -2.20
N GLY A 580 17.10 31.18 -3.45
CA GLY A 580 17.05 32.29 -4.40
C GLY A 580 15.61 32.72 -4.77
N MET A 581 14.68 31.76 -4.86
CA MET A 581 13.25 32.04 -5.06
C MET A 581 12.57 32.62 -3.80
N PHE A 582 13.12 32.36 -2.61
CA PHE A 582 12.69 33.02 -1.37
C PHE A 582 13.22 34.46 -1.30
N GLU A 583 14.45 34.71 -1.75
CA GLU A 583 15.10 36.03 -1.81
C GLU A 583 14.45 37.01 -2.79
N SER A 584 13.70 36.54 -3.80
CA SER A 584 13.00 37.45 -4.73
C SER A 584 11.88 38.25 -4.06
N GLY A 585 11.33 37.73 -2.95
CA GLY A 585 10.20 38.33 -2.24
C GLY A 585 8.86 38.28 -2.99
N GLU A 586 8.84 37.78 -4.23
CA GLU A 586 7.60 37.61 -4.99
C GLU A 586 6.82 36.40 -4.46
N GLU A 587 5.60 36.62 -4.00
CA GLU A 587 4.72 35.58 -3.41
C GLU A 587 4.72 34.24 -4.17
N PRO A 588 4.52 34.18 -5.51
CA PRO A 588 4.51 32.91 -6.24
C PRO A 588 5.88 32.21 -6.30
N GLU A 589 6.98 32.96 -6.28
CA GLU A 589 8.33 32.38 -6.26
C GLU A 589 8.67 31.87 -4.85
N VAL A 590 8.40 32.68 -3.83
CA VAL A 590 8.57 32.33 -2.41
C VAL A 590 7.81 31.05 -2.08
N SER A 591 6.54 30.97 -2.46
CA SER A 591 5.69 29.80 -2.22
C SER A 591 6.14 28.57 -3.01
N LYS A 592 6.68 28.74 -4.23
CA LYS A 592 7.27 27.64 -5.02
C LYS A 592 8.61 27.16 -4.45
N GLY A 593 9.48 28.05 -3.98
CA GLY A 593 10.74 27.71 -3.30
C GLY A 593 10.48 26.93 -2.01
N LEU A 594 9.57 27.42 -1.17
CA LEU A 594 9.16 26.71 0.05
C LEU A 594 8.49 25.36 -0.26
N SER A 595 7.73 25.23 -1.36
CA SER A 595 7.18 23.94 -1.79
C SER A 595 8.30 22.93 -2.12
N ILE A 596 9.31 23.33 -2.91
CA ILE A 596 10.49 22.51 -3.22
C ILE A 596 11.18 22.04 -1.93
N MET A 597 11.35 22.92 -0.94
CA MET A 597 11.93 22.54 0.34
C MET A 597 11.07 21.54 1.12
N ASN A 598 9.77 21.81 1.29
CA ASN A 598 8.88 20.99 2.12
C ASN A 598 8.53 19.63 1.49
N GLU A 599 8.39 19.56 0.16
CA GLU A 599 7.94 18.35 -0.55
C GLU A 599 9.11 17.47 -1.04
N LEU A 600 10.29 18.03 -1.32
CA LEU A 600 11.41 17.31 -1.93
C LEU A 600 12.66 17.28 -1.06
N VAL A 601 13.16 18.43 -0.60
CA VAL A 601 14.46 18.51 0.09
C VAL A 601 14.37 18.00 1.54
N VAL A 602 13.44 18.53 2.34
CA VAL A 602 13.25 18.14 3.76
C VAL A 602 12.97 16.63 3.90
N PRO A 603 12.10 15.99 3.10
CA PRO A 603 11.89 14.53 3.15
C PRO A 603 13.12 13.70 2.76
N CYS A 604 14.09 14.26 2.02
CA CYS A 604 15.36 13.58 1.72
C CYS A 604 16.39 13.66 2.86
N ILE A 605 16.28 14.62 3.79
CA ILE A 605 17.27 14.81 4.86
C ILE A 605 17.41 13.54 5.74
N PRO A 606 16.33 12.87 6.21
CA PRO A 606 16.46 11.59 6.91
C PRO A 606 17.25 10.54 6.12
N LEU A 607 17.11 10.48 4.79
CA LEU A 607 17.81 9.51 3.93
C LEU A 607 19.33 9.80 3.79
N LEU A 608 19.75 11.04 4.03
CA LEU A 608 21.17 11.40 4.16
C LEU A 608 21.70 10.98 5.55
N LEU A 609 20.94 11.28 6.61
CA LEU A 609 21.33 11.04 8.00
C LEU A 609 21.39 9.55 8.39
N VAL A 610 20.66 8.66 7.70
CA VAL A 610 20.66 7.19 7.97
C VAL A 610 22.04 6.54 7.90
N HIS A 611 22.99 7.10 7.13
CA HIS A 611 24.30 6.50 6.90
C HIS A 611 25.47 7.23 7.58
N ASP A 612 25.20 8.36 8.25
CA ASP A 612 26.17 9.13 9.06
C ASP A 612 27.52 9.40 8.37
N THR A 613 27.51 9.65 7.06
CA THR A 613 28.74 9.95 6.31
C THR A 613 29.07 11.44 6.45
N GLU A 614 30.33 11.78 6.72
CA GLU A 614 30.80 13.17 6.88
C GLU A 614 30.36 14.06 5.71
N LYS A 615 30.45 13.55 4.47
CA LYS A 615 30.00 14.26 3.26
C LYS A 615 28.48 14.51 3.24
N ASP A 616 27.66 13.58 3.75
CA ASP A 616 26.21 13.74 3.83
C ASP A 616 25.79 14.69 4.97
N LEU A 617 26.49 14.63 6.13
CA LEU A 617 26.28 15.55 7.25
C LEU A 617 26.58 17.00 6.83
N LEU A 618 27.74 17.25 6.23
CA LEU A 618 28.14 18.57 5.74
C LEU A 618 27.12 19.15 4.76
N ALA A 619 26.60 18.34 3.83
CA ALA A 619 25.56 18.80 2.90
C ALA A 619 24.24 19.19 3.63
N VAL A 620 23.86 18.48 4.70
CA VAL A 620 22.69 18.84 5.53
C VAL A 620 22.96 20.12 6.33
N GLU A 621 24.17 20.29 6.86
CA GLU A 621 24.58 21.50 7.56
C GLU A 621 24.63 22.72 6.64
N ASP A 622 25.16 22.59 5.42
CA ASP A 622 25.18 23.66 4.41
C ASP A 622 23.76 24.13 4.05
N MET A 623 22.83 23.19 3.83
CA MET A 623 21.42 23.52 3.60
C MET A 623 20.82 24.26 4.81
N ARG A 624 21.06 23.79 6.03
CA ARG A 624 20.58 24.45 7.27
C ARG A 624 21.18 25.84 7.44
N ASN A 625 22.49 25.98 7.28
CA ASN A 625 23.22 27.23 7.40
C ASN A 625 22.73 28.26 6.38
N ARG A 626 22.42 27.84 5.14
CA ARG A 626 21.85 28.73 4.12
C ARG A 626 20.54 29.38 4.56
N TRP A 627 19.61 28.61 5.12
CA TRP A 627 18.32 29.16 5.59
C TRP A 627 18.43 29.86 6.95
N CYS A 628 19.26 29.37 7.85
CA CYS A 628 19.55 30.07 9.12
C CYS A 628 20.24 31.42 8.91
N SER A 629 20.94 31.64 7.79
CA SER A 629 21.59 32.92 7.49
C SER A 629 20.61 34.10 7.40
N TYR A 630 19.32 33.86 7.13
CA TYR A 630 18.28 34.88 7.11
C TYR A 630 17.83 35.35 8.51
N LEU A 631 18.16 34.60 9.58
CA LEU A 631 17.80 34.98 10.94
C LEU A 631 18.52 36.27 11.36
N GLY A 632 17.73 37.31 11.68
CA GLY A 632 18.23 38.62 12.09
C GLY A 632 18.52 39.59 10.94
N GLN A 633 18.21 39.23 9.69
CA GLN A 633 18.16 40.18 8.57
C GLN A 633 16.85 40.96 8.55
N GLU A 634 16.86 42.20 8.06
CA GLU A 634 15.64 42.98 7.82
C GLU A 634 14.91 42.43 6.58
N MET A 635 13.62 42.09 6.72
CA MET A 635 12.77 41.55 5.64
C MET A 635 11.29 41.91 5.87
N GLU A 636 10.45 41.75 4.85
CA GLU A 636 9.00 41.99 4.95
C GLU A 636 8.35 41.03 5.97
N PRO A 637 7.33 41.48 6.75
CA PRO A 637 6.70 40.65 7.79
C PRO A 637 6.16 39.30 7.30
N ASN A 638 5.60 39.24 6.09
CA ASN A 638 5.10 38.02 5.45
C ASN A 638 6.23 37.00 5.14
N LEU A 639 7.39 37.49 4.68
CA LEU A 639 8.59 36.65 4.49
C LEU A 639 9.11 36.12 5.83
N GLN A 640 9.12 36.98 6.87
CA GLN A 640 9.56 36.60 8.21
C GLN A 640 8.65 35.54 8.85
N GLU A 641 7.32 35.65 8.67
CA GLU A 641 6.33 34.66 9.10
C GLU A 641 6.56 33.32 8.38
N LYS A 642 6.62 33.32 7.04
CA LYS A 642 6.89 32.11 6.23
C LYS A 642 8.23 31.44 6.57
N LEU A 643 9.28 32.21 6.88
CA LEU A 643 10.56 31.69 7.33
C LEU A 643 10.47 31.03 8.72
N THR A 644 9.74 31.67 9.64
CA THR A 644 9.52 31.18 11.01
C THR A 644 8.76 29.85 11.02
N ASP A 645 7.77 29.69 10.13
CA ASP A 645 7.00 28.45 9.93
C ASP A 645 7.80 27.34 9.21
N PHE A 646 8.84 27.70 8.47
CA PHE A 646 9.65 26.75 7.71
C PHE A 646 10.84 26.21 8.51
N LEU A 647 11.59 27.07 9.20
CA LEU A 647 12.85 26.68 9.86
C LEU A 647 12.74 25.47 10.81
N PRO A 648 11.72 25.33 11.67
CA PRO A 648 11.56 24.13 12.51
C PRO A 648 11.53 22.83 11.69
N LYS A 649 10.89 22.84 10.51
CA LYS A 649 10.78 21.68 9.62
C LYS A 649 12.11 21.27 8.99
N LEU A 650 13.10 22.16 8.94
CA LEU A 650 14.45 21.91 8.41
C LEU A 650 15.45 21.49 9.52
N LEU A 651 15.19 21.93 10.76
CA LEU A 651 16.02 21.67 11.92
C LEU A 651 15.61 20.37 12.65
N ASP A 652 14.32 20.09 12.78
CA ASP A 652 13.77 18.97 13.57
C ASP A 652 13.53 17.67 12.77
N CYS A 653 14.20 17.46 11.63
CA CYS A 653 14.02 16.31 10.71
C CYS A 653 14.37 14.90 11.27
N SER A 654 14.47 14.72 12.58
CA SER A 654 15.27 13.64 13.20
C SER A 654 14.57 12.29 13.41
N THR A 655 13.26 12.13 13.12
CA THR A 655 12.51 10.95 13.63
C THR A 655 11.54 10.23 12.68
N GLU A 656 11.14 10.77 11.53
CA GLU A 656 10.24 10.06 10.60
C GLU A 656 10.77 10.07 9.15
N ILE A 657 11.18 8.89 8.65
CA ILE A 657 11.46 8.68 7.24
C ILE A 657 10.12 8.63 6.49
N LYS A 658 9.72 9.74 5.87
CA LYS A 658 8.65 9.71 4.86
C LYS A 658 9.13 8.88 3.68
N SER A 659 8.54 7.70 3.47
CA SER A 659 8.81 6.91 2.27
C SER A 659 8.31 7.66 1.05
N PHE A 660 9.19 7.96 0.09
CA PHE A 660 8.77 8.28 -1.26
C PHE A 660 7.98 7.09 -1.80
N HIS A 661 6.71 7.29 -2.15
CA HIS A 661 5.87 6.22 -2.68
C HIS A 661 6.10 6.06 -4.18
N ASP A 662 6.38 4.81 -4.56
CA ASP A 662 6.71 4.30 -5.89
C ASP A 662 7.97 4.89 -6.58
N PRO A 663 8.84 4.05 -7.17
CA PRO A 663 9.99 4.51 -7.94
C PRO A 663 9.55 5.07 -9.31
N PRO A 664 10.28 6.05 -9.88
CA PRO A 664 10.04 6.54 -11.24
C PRO A 664 9.99 5.39 -12.27
N LYS A 665 9.01 5.42 -13.17
CA LYS A 665 8.84 4.39 -14.21
C LYS A 665 10.05 4.38 -15.15
N LEU A 666 10.75 3.23 -15.20
CA LEU A 666 11.90 3.06 -16.08
C LEU A 666 11.49 2.76 -17.54
N PRO A 667 12.12 3.42 -18.54
CA PRO A 667 12.02 3.02 -19.93
C PRO A 667 12.82 1.73 -20.21
N THR A 668 12.32 0.91 -21.14
CA THR A 668 13.01 -0.31 -21.58
C THR A 668 14.07 0.00 -22.63
N TYR A 669 15.33 -0.33 -22.34
CA TYR A 669 16.44 -0.22 -23.30
C TYR A 669 16.99 -1.58 -23.72
N SER A 670 17.31 -1.72 -25.01
CA SER A 670 18.18 -2.80 -25.48
C SER A 670 19.57 -2.70 -24.85
N THR A 671 20.34 -3.79 -24.89
CA THR A 671 21.72 -3.80 -24.36
C THR A 671 22.60 -2.76 -25.04
N LEU A 672 22.46 -2.58 -26.35
CA LEU A 672 23.25 -1.61 -27.11
C LEU A 672 22.92 -0.17 -26.69
N GLU A 673 21.63 0.19 -26.66
CA GLU A 673 21.20 1.54 -26.26
C GLU A 673 21.59 1.89 -24.83
N LEU A 674 21.49 0.93 -23.90
CA LEU A 674 21.89 1.12 -22.50
C LEU A 674 23.39 1.41 -22.40
N VAL A 675 24.22 0.64 -23.10
CA VAL A 675 25.68 0.81 -23.12
C VAL A 675 26.05 2.14 -23.76
N GLU A 676 25.55 2.45 -24.96
CA GLU A 676 25.87 3.70 -25.66
C GLU A 676 25.46 4.96 -24.88
N ARG A 677 24.30 4.94 -24.21
CA ARG A 677 23.85 6.06 -23.38
C ARG A 677 24.67 6.16 -22.09
N TYR A 678 24.90 5.05 -21.38
CA TYR A 678 25.73 5.04 -20.19
C TYR A 678 27.15 5.57 -20.48
N SER A 679 27.80 5.07 -21.53
CA SER A 679 29.12 5.56 -21.97
C SER A 679 29.10 7.06 -22.28
N ARG A 680 28.08 7.56 -22.99
CA ARG A 680 27.94 8.99 -23.31
C ARG A 680 27.79 9.86 -22.06
N VAL A 681 26.97 9.42 -21.10
CA VAL A 681 26.74 10.14 -19.84
C VAL A 681 28.03 10.17 -19.03
N MET A 682 28.65 9.02 -18.78
CA MET A 682 29.90 8.93 -18.01
C MET A 682 31.06 9.71 -18.66
N ALA A 683 31.20 9.65 -19.99
CA ALA A 683 32.21 10.40 -20.75
C ALA A 683 31.96 11.92 -20.81
N SER A 684 30.79 12.38 -20.37
CA SER A 684 30.49 13.82 -20.23
C SER A 684 30.73 14.34 -18.81
N LEU A 685 30.65 13.48 -17.78
CA LEU A 685 31.08 13.80 -16.42
C LEU A 685 32.61 13.94 -16.34
N SER A 686 33.35 13.07 -17.02
CA SER A 686 34.82 13.09 -17.06
C SER A 686 35.44 14.32 -17.75
N ARG A 687 34.61 15.21 -18.32
CA ARG A 687 35.01 16.49 -18.95
C ARG A 687 34.80 17.71 -18.04
N VAL A 688 34.18 17.54 -16.87
CA VAL A 688 34.05 18.60 -15.86
C VAL A 688 35.34 18.62 -15.00
N PRO A 689 35.94 19.79 -14.71
CA PRO A 689 37.14 19.87 -13.87
C PRO A 689 36.92 19.32 -12.46
N ALA A 690 38.01 18.84 -11.84
CA ALA A 690 37.97 18.03 -10.64
C ALA A 690 37.47 18.76 -9.38
N ASP A 691 36.42 18.21 -8.76
CA ASP A 691 36.13 18.29 -7.31
C ASP A 691 35.48 16.99 -6.79
N GLY A 692 35.76 15.86 -7.47
CA GLY A 692 35.15 14.56 -7.20
C GLY A 692 35.87 13.41 -7.91
N ARG A 693 37.14 13.18 -7.53
CA ARG A 693 37.92 11.98 -7.85
C ARG A 693 38.46 11.35 -6.58
#